data_AF-A0A961UYC2-F1
#
_entry.id   AF-A0A961UYC2-F1
#
_cell.length_a   1.000
_cell.length_b   1.000
_cell.length_c   1.000
_cell.angle_alpha   90.00
_cell.angle_beta   90.00
_cell.angle_gamma   90.00
#
_symmetry.space_group_name_H-M   'P 1'
#
loop_
_entity.id
_entity.type
_entity.pdbx_description
1 polymer ?
#
loop_
_entity_poly.entity_id
_entity_poly.type
_entity_poly.pdbx_seq_one_letter_code
_entity_poly.pdbx_strand_id
1 'polypeptide(L)'
;MTRIAISYRRQDSAVIAGRIFDRLVARHGDDSVFMDVDIPFGADLRAHLEEELAKADVLLVVIGRDWTGSRIRNASDPVRMELEAALKSGVPIIPVLVDGAPMPEAGDLPAPVAGILERQAARVDGGAGFETDMERLLEVIDHPPAASAPAAEATVPDEPPPVVVPAAPEPEPAVPEPAPIAEAATPEPAPEAEPPVSEPVAETVPVVEAPGTVPAEQDFDPVEEAEYFSHRGDRDDGHEPGEEADVEPGMVGTMLYVRREEEPVLPPPRRHVGAVGWARQNLFSSIGNSILTIVGIVLIALILPPIIRWAFIDAVWVGDSRADCVVPGAGACWAFVEAKFGQFIYGRYPIDQRWRVDVTAVLLVIGIVLMAVPRIPYKRETAIYLFGIFPIVALLLLTGGNFDISIWTVIGFIVLGGLLTALVAAVMTNAMGSRGAGTVALAAFVVAVVVWVGSFFVSEPMIHFGSTAMSLATLVVILCGAVGLVTGLMAVLGHPDVPGGRAIFGLWMVIGVVVVLLGIFAIDFGLSYVETPLWGGLLVTLVVALSGMGASMPLGIALALGRRSQLPVIRFASIAFIEFVRGVPLITVLFMASVMLPLFLPPGVNFDKLLRALIGVALFEAAYMAEVVRGGLQAIPTGQYEAARAVGLKYWQSMRLIILPQALKIVIPGIVNSFISLFKDTSLVLIIGIFDLLGIVQSNFTDANWTSPVTPATGYVFAAVIFWIFCFGMSRYSIYTERRLDTGYRN
;
A
#
# COMPACT_ATOMS: atom_id res chain seq x y z
N MET A 1 -36.90 -19.71 37.10
CA MET A 1 -36.19 -18.65 36.35
C MET A 1 -36.24 -19.08 34.91
N THR A 2 -36.68 -18.21 34.00
CA THR A 2 -36.79 -18.52 32.56
C THR A 2 -35.38 -18.65 31.98
N ARG A 3 -35.04 -19.81 31.42
CA ARG A 3 -33.76 -20.02 30.73
C ARG A 3 -33.87 -19.62 29.28
N ILE A 4 -33.07 -18.65 28.86
CA ILE A 4 -33.14 -18.01 27.54
C ILE A 4 -31.89 -18.37 26.77
N ALA A 5 -32.05 -19.01 25.61
CA ALA A 5 -30.96 -19.25 24.68
C ALA A 5 -30.98 -18.22 23.55
N ILE A 6 -29.81 -17.73 23.12
CA ILE A 6 -29.67 -16.78 22.01
C ILE A 6 -28.85 -17.43 20.90
N SER A 7 -29.49 -17.67 19.75
CA SER A 7 -28.84 -18.09 18.50
C SER A 7 -28.67 -16.87 17.60
N TYR A 8 -27.45 -16.60 17.17
CA TYR A 8 -27.14 -15.46 16.31
C TYR A 8 -25.97 -15.78 15.39
N ARG A 9 -25.84 -14.99 14.32
CA ARG A 9 -24.71 -15.10 13.39
C ARG A 9 -23.67 -14.04 13.74
N ARG A 10 -22.50 -14.47 14.21
CA ARG A 10 -21.41 -13.55 14.64
C ARG A 10 -20.98 -12.52 13.58
N GLN A 11 -21.06 -12.88 12.29
CA GLN A 11 -20.68 -11.99 11.20
C GLN A 11 -21.76 -10.97 10.81
N ASP A 12 -23.01 -11.20 11.23
CA ASP A 12 -24.19 -10.43 10.79
C ASP A 12 -24.76 -9.59 11.95
N SER A 13 -24.90 -10.17 13.14
CA SER A 13 -25.65 -9.57 14.25
C SER A 13 -24.92 -9.55 15.60
N ALA A 14 -23.58 -9.74 15.65
CA ALA A 14 -22.83 -9.82 16.92
C ALA A 14 -23.00 -8.62 17.85
N VAL A 15 -22.95 -7.39 17.32
CA VAL A 15 -23.01 -6.17 18.14
C VAL A 15 -24.39 -6.01 18.77
N ILE A 16 -25.46 -6.26 18.00
CA ILE A 16 -26.83 -6.14 18.52
C ILE A 16 -27.22 -7.34 19.39
N ALA A 17 -26.77 -8.55 19.06
CA ALA A 17 -26.94 -9.74 19.90
C ALA A 17 -26.28 -9.56 21.27
N GLY A 18 -25.07 -8.98 21.33
CA GLY A 18 -24.42 -8.63 22.60
C GLY A 18 -25.21 -7.62 23.42
N ARG A 19 -25.78 -6.58 22.79
CA ARG A 19 -26.64 -5.61 23.50
C ARG A 19 -27.95 -6.22 24.00
N ILE A 20 -28.55 -7.13 23.22
CA ILE A 20 -29.72 -7.90 23.64
C ILE A 20 -29.35 -8.78 24.85
N PHE A 21 -28.21 -9.46 24.79
CA PHE A 21 -27.69 -10.29 25.86
C PHE A 21 -27.50 -9.50 27.16
N ASP A 22 -26.79 -8.37 27.12
CA ASP A 22 -26.56 -7.51 28.29
C ASP A 22 -27.88 -7.09 28.96
N ARG A 23 -28.90 -6.78 28.16
CA ARG A 23 -30.21 -6.36 28.66
C ARG A 23 -31.01 -7.52 29.27
N LEU A 24 -30.90 -8.72 28.69
CA LEU A 24 -31.50 -9.93 29.23
C LEU A 24 -30.83 -10.36 30.53
N VAL A 25 -29.50 -10.32 30.61
CA VAL A 25 -28.74 -10.59 31.84
C VAL A 25 -29.11 -9.60 32.95
N ALA A 26 -29.26 -8.32 32.62
CA ALA A 26 -29.70 -7.31 33.58
C ALA A 26 -31.11 -7.56 34.14
N ARG A 27 -31.99 -8.24 33.41
CA ARG A 27 -33.38 -8.54 33.82
C ARG A 27 -33.52 -9.91 34.49
N HIS A 28 -32.87 -10.95 33.97
CA HIS A 28 -33.07 -12.36 34.34
C HIS A 28 -31.90 -12.98 35.10
N GLY A 29 -30.78 -12.27 35.22
CA GLY A 29 -29.54 -12.76 35.84
C GLY A 29 -28.67 -13.55 34.86
N ASP A 30 -27.37 -13.56 35.15
CA ASP A 30 -26.33 -14.16 34.30
C ASP A 30 -26.53 -15.67 34.10
N ASP A 31 -26.94 -16.38 35.16
CA ASP A 31 -27.17 -17.84 35.14
C ASP A 31 -28.40 -18.28 34.29
N SER A 32 -29.20 -17.32 33.80
CA SER A 32 -30.44 -17.60 33.07
C SER A 32 -30.35 -17.36 31.57
N VAL A 33 -29.30 -16.70 31.08
CA VAL A 33 -29.16 -16.32 29.66
C VAL A 33 -27.93 -16.98 29.06
N PHE A 34 -28.11 -17.79 28.02
CA PHE A 34 -27.07 -18.54 27.36
C PHE A 34 -26.88 -17.99 25.96
N MET A 35 -25.69 -17.45 25.69
CA MET A 35 -25.25 -16.96 24.39
C MET A 35 -23.89 -17.60 24.11
N ASP A 36 -23.75 -18.26 22.96
CA ASP A 36 -22.57 -19.06 22.60
C ASP A 36 -22.29 -20.20 23.60
N VAL A 37 -22.82 -21.40 23.34
CA VAL A 37 -22.61 -22.57 24.22
C VAL A 37 -21.13 -22.98 24.22
N ASP A 38 -20.47 -22.90 25.38
CA ASP A 38 -19.10 -23.40 25.58
C ASP A 38 -19.08 -24.93 25.53
N ILE A 39 -18.68 -25.48 24.38
CA ILE A 39 -18.65 -26.93 24.15
C ILE A 39 -17.38 -27.53 24.78
N PRO A 40 -17.49 -28.53 25.67
CA PRO A 40 -16.33 -29.23 26.23
C PRO A 40 -15.48 -29.91 25.15
N PHE A 41 -14.15 -29.87 25.31
CA PHE A 41 -13.24 -30.51 24.37
C PHE A 41 -13.50 -32.03 24.28
N GLY A 42 -13.79 -32.51 23.07
CA GLY A 42 -14.08 -33.93 22.79
C GLY A 42 -15.55 -34.35 22.93
N ALA A 43 -16.46 -33.41 23.26
CA ALA A 43 -17.90 -33.67 23.24
C ALA A 43 -18.45 -33.76 21.81
N ASP A 44 -19.50 -34.58 21.61
CA ASP A 44 -20.26 -34.57 20.37
C ASP A 44 -21.04 -33.25 20.27
N LEU A 45 -20.71 -32.45 19.27
CA LEU A 45 -21.24 -31.10 19.06
C LEU A 45 -22.77 -31.11 18.98
N ARG A 46 -23.37 -32.07 18.28
CA ARG A 46 -24.82 -32.11 18.05
C ARG A 46 -25.56 -32.57 19.28
N ALA A 47 -25.05 -33.61 19.96
CA ALA A 47 -25.64 -34.11 21.18
C ALA A 47 -25.60 -33.07 22.32
N HIS A 48 -24.49 -32.32 22.44
CA HIS A 48 -24.35 -31.30 23.47
C HIS A 48 -25.26 -30.08 23.22
N LEU A 49 -25.38 -29.63 21.97
CA LEU A 49 -26.32 -28.56 21.59
C LEU A 49 -27.78 -28.98 21.84
N GLU A 50 -28.17 -30.21 21.47
CA GLU A 50 -29.52 -30.73 21.77
C GLU A 50 -29.79 -30.77 23.29
N GLU A 51 -28.80 -31.16 24.12
CA GLU A 51 -28.94 -31.23 25.59
C GLU A 51 -29.08 -29.85 26.24
N GLU A 52 -28.27 -28.86 25.82
CA GLU A 52 -28.33 -27.50 26.36
C GLU A 52 -29.57 -26.75 25.89
N LEU A 53 -29.96 -26.90 24.62
CA LEU A 53 -31.20 -26.29 24.11
C LEU A 53 -32.45 -26.92 24.74
N ALA A 54 -32.43 -28.21 25.11
CA ALA A 54 -33.53 -28.85 25.83
C ALA A 54 -33.76 -28.27 27.25
N LYS A 55 -32.76 -27.56 27.81
CA LYS A 55 -32.86 -26.87 29.10
C LYS A 55 -33.40 -25.44 28.96
N ALA A 56 -33.51 -24.91 27.74
CA ALA A 56 -34.01 -23.56 27.48
C ALA A 56 -35.54 -23.53 27.45
N ASP A 57 -36.12 -22.52 28.11
CA ASP A 57 -37.57 -22.25 28.07
C ASP A 57 -37.96 -21.47 26.80
N VAL A 58 -37.01 -20.73 26.20
CA VAL A 58 -37.20 -19.99 24.95
C VAL A 58 -35.88 -19.84 24.19
N LEU A 59 -35.93 -19.95 22.86
CA LEU A 59 -34.81 -19.68 21.95
C LEU A 59 -35.09 -18.38 21.16
N LEU A 60 -34.23 -17.39 21.33
CA LEU A 60 -34.20 -16.18 20.52
C LEU A 60 -33.28 -16.39 19.31
N VAL A 61 -33.81 -16.18 18.10
CA VAL A 61 -33.05 -16.32 16.86
C VAL A 61 -32.87 -14.93 16.25
N VAL A 62 -31.65 -14.39 16.34
CA VAL A 62 -31.34 -13.04 15.87
C VAL A 62 -31.02 -13.07 14.38
N ILE A 63 -31.91 -12.49 13.58
CA ILE A 63 -31.89 -12.48 12.10
C ILE A 63 -31.49 -11.07 11.63
N GLY A 64 -30.27 -10.95 11.09
CA GLY A 64 -29.80 -9.75 10.40
C GLY A 64 -30.06 -9.79 8.90
N ARG A 65 -29.55 -8.80 8.17
CA ARG A 65 -29.85 -8.63 6.73
C ARG A 65 -29.20 -9.71 5.87
N ASP A 66 -28.04 -10.21 6.29
CA ASP A 66 -27.27 -11.22 5.55
C ASP A 66 -27.47 -12.62 6.16
N TRP A 67 -28.60 -12.85 6.85
CA TRP A 67 -28.90 -14.11 7.53
C TRP A 67 -29.24 -15.25 6.55
N THR A 68 -29.92 -14.93 5.44
CA THR A 68 -30.22 -15.87 4.36
C THR A 68 -29.02 -16.07 3.42
N GLY A 69 -28.91 -17.21 2.73
CA GLY A 69 -27.82 -17.47 1.78
C GLY A 69 -27.37 -18.93 1.69
N SER A 70 -26.21 -19.18 1.11
CA SER A 70 -25.66 -20.53 0.91
C SER A 70 -25.28 -21.23 2.23
N ARG A 71 -24.98 -20.48 3.30
CA ARG A 71 -24.53 -21.02 4.59
C ARG A 71 -25.64 -21.65 5.41
N ILE A 72 -26.81 -21.02 5.54
CA ILE A 72 -27.95 -21.63 6.25
C ILE A 72 -28.44 -22.92 5.56
N ARG A 73 -28.10 -23.11 4.27
CA ARG A 73 -28.36 -24.34 3.50
C ARG A 73 -27.31 -25.43 3.74
N ASN A 74 -26.20 -25.13 4.40
CA ASN A 74 -25.20 -26.12 4.80
C ASN A 74 -25.66 -26.82 6.11
N ALA A 75 -25.65 -28.16 6.12
CA ALA A 75 -26.07 -28.95 7.28
C ALA A 75 -25.15 -28.79 8.50
N SER A 76 -23.92 -28.31 8.30
CA SER A 76 -22.93 -28.08 9.36
C SER A 76 -22.92 -26.64 9.90
N ASP A 77 -23.85 -25.77 9.47
CA ASP A 77 -23.94 -24.41 9.99
C ASP A 77 -24.47 -24.41 11.45
N PRO A 78 -23.77 -23.79 12.42
CA PRO A 78 -24.17 -23.82 13.83
C PRO A 78 -25.59 -23.30 14.07
N VAL A 79 -25.95 -22.17 13.44
CA VAL A 79 -27.29 -21.57 13.54
C VAL A 79 -28.37 -22.52 13.00
N ARG A 80 -28.07 -23.23 11.90
CA ARG A 80 -28.99 -24.24 11.35
C ARG A 80 -29.14 -25.42 12.32
N MET A 81 -28.04 -25.92 12.88
CA MET A 81 -28.08 -27.04 13.83
C MET A 81 -28.86 -26.69 15.10
N GLU A 82 -28.69 -25.47 15.62
CA GLU A 82 -29.45 -24.95 16.76
C GLU A 82 -30.95 -24.83 16.45
N LEU A 83 -31.31 -24.34 15.26
CA LEU A 83 -32.70 -24.29 14.80
C LEU A 83 -33.34 -25.66 14.61
N GLU A 84 -32.62 -26.59 13.95
CA GLU A 84 -33.08 -27.97 13.78
C GLU A 84 -33.30 -28.66 15.13
N ALA A 85 -32.37 -28.47 16.07
CA ALA A 85 -32.46 -29.01 17.43
C ALA A 85 -33.65 -28.41 18.20
N ALA A 86 -33.84 -27.08 18.15
CA ALA A 86 -34.94 -26.41 18.84
C ALA A 86 -36.32 -26.79 18.29
N LEU A 87 -36.46 -26.91 16.96
CA LEU A 87 -37.70 -27.34 16.31
C LEU A 87 -38.03 -28.81 16.63
N LYS A 88 -37.01 -29.68 16.70
CA LYS A 88 -37.17 -31.09 17.06
C LYS A 88 -37.53 -31.28 18.54
N SER A 89 -36.93 -30.48 19.43
CA SER A 89 -37.16 -30.52 20.87
C SER A 89 -38.40 -29.74 21.32
N GLY A 90 -39.08 -29.03 20.41
CA GLY A 90 -40.32 -28.30 20.71
C GLY A 90 -40.12 -27.04 21.56
N VAL A 91 -38.90 -26.50 21.62
CA VAL A 91 -38.59 -25.27 22.36
C VAL A 91 -39.28 -24.09 21.67
N PRO A 92 -39.97 -23.19 22.39
CA PRO A 92 -40.52 -21.97 21.81
C PRO A 92 -39.44 -21.12 21.14
N ILE A 93 -39.61 -20.82 19.85
CA ILE A 93 -38.68 -20.01 19.05
C ILE A 93 -39.28 -18.63 18.79
N ILE A 94 -38.53 -17.57 19.12
CA ILE A 94 -38.88 -16.19 18.79
C ILE A 94 -37.84 -15.65 17.79
N PRO A 95 -38.22 -15.46 16.51
CA PRO A 95 -37.37 -14.75 15.57
C PRO A 95 -37.26 -13.26 15.95
N VAL A 96 -36.05 -12.72 15.97
CA VAL A 96 -35.77 -11.31 16.28
C VAL A 96 -35.11 -10.67 15.06
N LEU A 97 -35.87 -9.86 14.33
CA LEU A 97 -35.41 -9.11 13.17
C LEU A 97 -34.70 -7.84 13.63
N VAL A 98 -33.42 -7.70 13.28
CA VAL A 98 -32.60 -6.57 13.70
C VAL A 98 -32.28 -5.62 12.55
N ASP A 99 -32.14 -4.33 12.85
CA ASP A 99 -31.67 -3.28 11.94
C ASP A 99 -32.39 -3.25 10.56
N GLY A 100 -33.70 -3.51 10.58
CA GLY A 100 -34.57 -3.50 9.40
C GLY A 100 -34.51 -4.76 8.53
N ALA A 101 -33.95 -5.86 9.04
CA ALA A 101 -33.94 -7.14 8.33
C ALA A 101 -35.37 -7.62 7.98
N PRO A 102 -35.61 -8.10 6.74
CA PRO A 102 -36.87 -8.73 6.38
C PRO A 102 -36.96 -10.15 6.94
N MET A 103 -38.19 -10.67 7.10
CA MET A 103 -38.40 -12.09 7.38
C MET A 103 -37.98 -12.91 6.14
N PRO A 104 -37.25 -14.03 6.29
CA PRO A 104 -36.88 -14.90 5.18
C PRO A 104 -38.10 -15.43 4.40
N GLU A 105 -37.93 -15.77 3.12
CA GLU A 105 -39.00 -16.40 2.32
C GLU A 105 -38.87 -17.94 2.28
N ALA A 106 -39.93 -18.63 1.85
CA ALA A 106 -39.96 -20.10 1.78
C ALA A 106 -38.85 -20.70 0.90
N GLY A 107 -38.38 -19.97 -0.12
CA GLY A 107 -37.26 -20.40 -0.98
C GLY A 107 -35.87 -20.18 -0.36
N ASP A 108 -35.77 -19.42 0.72
CA ASP A 108 -34.49 -19.05 1.33
C ASP A 108 -33.99 -20.07 2.35
N LEU A 109 -34.90 -20.89 2.88
CA LEU A 109 -34.61 -21.81 3.97
C LEU A 109 -34.68 -23.28 3.53
N PRO A 110 -33.77 -24.15 4.02
CA PRO A 110 -33.90 -25.57 3.81
C PRO A 110 -35.09 -26.13 4.60
N ALA A 111 -35.71 -27.19 4.09
CA ALA A 111 -36.92 -27.80 4.67
C ALA A 111 -36.88 -28.03 6.21
N PRO A 112 -35.76 -28.48 6.82
CA PRO A 112 -35.70 -28.73 8.27
C PRO A 112 -35.88 -27.50 9.17
N VAL A 113 -35.63 -26.29 8.66
CA VAL A 113 -35.74 -25.04 9.45
C VAL A 113 -36.86 -24.13 8.97
N ALA A 114 -37.64 -24.55 7.97
CA ALA A 114 -38.74 -23.78 7.39
C ALA A 114 -39.86 -23.47 8.41
N GLY A 115 -39.96 -24.25 9.50
CA GLY A 115 -40.91 -24.02 10.59
C GLY A 115 -40.72 -22.70 11.35
N ILE A 116 -39.64 -21.95 11.09
CA ILE A 116 -39.46 -20.57 11.60
C ILE A 116 -40.39 -19.56 10.89
N LEU A 117 -40.79 -19.82 9.65
CA LEU A 117 -41.64 -18.92 8.85
C LEU A 117 -43.06 -18.80 9.39
N GLU A 118 -43.49 -19.79 10.17
CA GLU A 118 -44.78 -19.82 10.84
C GLU A 118 -44.77 -19.09 12.19
N ARG A 119 -43.62 -18.50 12.58
CA ARG A 119 -43.44 -17.81 13.87
C ARG A 119 -43.53 -16.29 13.69
N GLN A 120 -44.23 -15.64 14.61
CA GLN A 120 -44.28 -14.18 14.66
C GLN A 120 -42.92 -13.63 15.12
N ALA A 121 -42.35 -12.74 14.33
CA ALA A 121 -41.07 -12.13 14.64
C ALA A 121 -41.21 -10.87 15.50
N ALA A 122 -40.30 -10.72 16.48
CA ALA A 122 -40.06 -9.45 17.16
C ALA A 122 -39.11 -8.59 16.32
N ARG A 123 -39.24 -7.26 16.41
CA ARG A 123 -38.32 -6.31 15.76
C ARG A 123 -37.55 -5.55 16.82
N VAL A 124 -36.23 -5.44 16.64
CA VAL A 124 -35.35 -4.68 17.55
C VAL A 124 -34.44 -3.79 16.71
N ASP A 125 -34.61 -2.48 16.82
CA ASP A 125 -33.73 -1.49 16.20
C ASP A 125 -32.52 -1.19 17.09
N GLY A 126 -31.30 -1.25 16.54
CA GLY A 126 -30.07 -0.95 17.29
C GLY A 126 -29.83 0.55 17.57
N GLY A 127 -30.63 1.44 17.00
CA GLY A 127 -30.49 2.89 17.09
C GLY A 127 -31.29 3.50 18.24
N ALA A 128 -32.03 4.57 17.95
CA ALA A 128 -32.76 5.34 18.95
C ALA A 128 -33.97 4.59 19.54
N GLY A 129 -34.46 3.54 18.86
CA GLY A 129 -35.62 2.75 19.29
C GLY A 129 -35.32 1.61 20.26
N PHE A 130 -34.04 1.29 20.48
CA PHE A 130 -33.59 0.05 21.13
C PHE A 130 -34.27 -0.23 22.49
N GLU A 131 -34.33 0.74 23.40
CA GLU A 131 -34.92 0.51 24.73
C GLU A 131 -36.41 0.18 24.64
N THR A 132 -37.15 0.83 23.75
CA THR A 132 -38.60 0.61 23.60
C THR A 132 -38.89 -0.77 23.01
N ASP A 133 -38.09 -1.18 22.02
CA ASP A 133 -38.24 -2.48 21.39
C ASP A 133 -37.82 -3.63 22.32
N MET A 134 -36.78 -3.40 23.13
CA MET A 134 -36.34 -4.35 24.15
C MET A 134 -37.38 -4.53 25.26
N GLU A 135 -38.06 -3.47 25.71
CA GLU A 135 -39.14 -3.60 26.70
C GLU A 135 -40.27 -4.49 26.19
N ARG A 136 -40.65 -4.35 24.91
CA ARG A 136 -41.66 -5.23 24.28
C ARG A 136 -41.18 -6.67 24.17
N LEU A 137 -39.93 -6.88 23.79
CA LEU A 137 -39.34 -8.22 23.68
C LEU A 137 -39.30 -8.91 25.05
N LEU A 138 -38.94 -8.17 26.11
CA LEU A 138 -38.91 -8.65 27.49
C LEU A 138 -40.31 -9.05 27.97
N GLU A 139 -41.35 -8.29 27.64
CA GLU A 139 -42.74 -8.61 28.01
C GLU A 139 -43.20 -9.95 27.41
N VAL A 140 -42.79 -10.24 26.16
CA VAL A 140 -43.07 -11.51 25.47
C VAL A 140 -42.26 -12.68 26.06
N ILE A 141 -41.02 -12.45 26.47
CA ILE A 141 -40.16 -13.47 27.10
C ILE A 141 -40.65 -13.81 28.51
N ASP A 142 -41.15 -12.83 29.26
CA ASP A 142 -41.74 -13.02 30.58
C ASP A 142 -43.05 -13.83 30.52
N HIS A 143 -43.72 -13.86 29.36
CA HIS A 143 -44.97 -14.60 29.11
C HIS A 143 -44.89 -15.40 27.79
N PRO A 144 -44.05 -16.46 27.74
CA PRO A 144 -43.80 -17.16 26.50
C PRO A 144 -45.08 -17.83 25.96
N PRO A 145 -45.32 -17.81 24.64
CA PRO A 145 -46.45 -18.52 24.06
C PRO A 145 -46.34 -20.03 24.29
N ALA A 146 -47.48 -20.72 24.43
CA ALA A 146 -47.51 -22.16 24.69
C ALA A 146 -46.69 -22.96 23.64
N ALA A 147 -45.90 -23.92 24.11
CA ALA A 147 -45.03 -24.76 23.26
C ALA A 147 -45.83 -25.39 22.11
N SER A 148 -45.33 -25.23 20.88
CA SER A 148 -45.93 -25.84 19.70
C SER A 148 -45.60 -27.34 19.64
N ALA A 149 -46.55 -28.14 19.17
CA ALA A 149 -46.36 -29.57 18.94
C ALA A 149 -45.13 -29.82 18.04
N PRO A 150 -44.31 -30.86 18.31
CA PRO A 150 -43.14 -31.19 17.51
C PRO A 150 -43.54 -31.45 16.06
N ALA A 151 -42.76 -30.91 15.12
CA ALA A 151 -42.98 -31.08 13.70
C ALA A 151 -42.97 -32.59 13.35
N ALA A 152 -44.05 -33.07 12.72
CA ALA A 152 -44.15 -34.46 12.28
C ALA A 152 -43.01 -34.77 11.29
N GLU A 153 -42.33 -35.88 11.54
CA GLU A 153 -41.24 -36.43 10.74
C GLU A 153 -41.66 -36.51 9.26
N ALA A 154 -41.08 -35.65 8.42
CA ALA A 154 -41.22 -35.78 6.97
C ALA A 154 -40.42 -37.03 6.54
N THR A 155 -41.13 -38.15 6.35
CA THR A 155 -40.58 -39.40 5.84
C THR A 155 -39.93 -39.18 4.47
N VAL A 156 -38.61 -39.42 4.39
CA VAL A 156 -37.84 -39.49 3.16
C VAL A 156 -38.22 -40.79 2.42
N PRO A 157 -38.72 -40.76 1.17
CA PRO A 157 -38.88 -41.98 0.39
C PRO A 157 -37.50 -42.46 -0.06
N ASP A 158 -37.16 -43.69 0.29
CA ASP A 158 -36.05 -44.43 -0.27
C ASP A 158 -36.33 -44.71 -1.76
N GLU A 159 -35.32 -44.43 -2.60
CA GLU A 159 -35.18 -44.80 -4.02
C GLU A 159 -35.99 -43.96 -5.06
N PRO A 160 -35.33 -43.42 -6.11
CA PRO A 160 -36.04 -42.75 -7.20
C PRO A 160 -36.57 -43.79 -8.22
N PRO A 161 -37.87 -43.83 -8.54
CA PRO A 161 -38.38 -44.58 -9.68
C PRO A 161 -38.10 -43.84 -11.01
N PRO A 162 -38.09 -44.53 -12.15
CA PRO A 162 -37.60 -43.96 -13.41
C PRO A 162 -38.53 -42.87 -13.93
N VAL A 163 -37.93 -41.77 -14.41
CA VAL A 163 -38.64 -40.64 -15.01
C VAL A 163 -39.32 -41.09 -16.31
N VAL A 164 -40.64 -41.27 -16.26
CA VAL A 164 -41.52 -41.28 -17.43
C VAL A 164 -41.96 -39.83 -17.66
N VAL A 165 -41.69 -39.30 -18.85
CA VAL A 165 -42.08 -37.95 -19.27
C VAL A 165 -43.53 -37.98 -19.82
N PRO A 166 -44.46 -37.17 -19.28
CA PRO A 166 -45.63 -36.72 -20.03
C PRO A 166 -45.44 -35.27 -20.51
N ALA A 167 -46.04 -34.99 -21.67
CA ALA A 167 -45.87 -33.77 -22.46
C ALA A 167 -46.33 -32.47 -21.78
N ALA A 168 -45.71 -31.37 -22.23
CA ALA A 168 -45.91 -30.00 -21.75
C ALA A 168 -47.36 -29.49 -21.91
N PRO A 169 -47.85 -28.64 -20.98
CA PRO A 169 -48.94 -27.71 -21.26
C PRO A 169 -48.42 -26.38 -21.84
N GLU A 170 -49.18 -25.82 -22.78
CA GLU A 170 -48.95 -24.56 -23.48
C GLU A 170 -48.94 -23.33 -22.55
N PRO A 171 -48.31 -22.21 -22.98
CA PRO A 171 -48.21 -21.00 -22.15
C PRO A 171 -49.51 -20.19 -22.15
N GLU A 172 -50.01 -19.85 -20.96
CA GLU A 172 -51.05 -18.82 -20.78
C GLU A 172 -50.45 -17.39 -20.86
N PRO A 173 -51.25 -16.38 -21.27
CA PRO A 173 -50.75 -15.10 -21.75
C PRO A 173 -50.40 -14.11 -20.63
N ALA A 174 -49.45 -13.23 -20.94
CA ALA A 174 -48.95 -12.18 -20.06
C ALA A 174 -50.03 -11.17 -19.63
N VAL A 175 -50.07 -10.88 -18.33
CA VAL A 175 -50.80 -9.75 -17.74
C VAL A 175 -49.95 -8.47 -17.92
N PRO A 176 -50.52 -7.35 -18.39
CA PRO A 176 -49.77 -6.11 -18.57
C PRO A 176 -49.52 -5.38 -17.25
N GLU A 177 -48.30 -4.85 -17.12
CA GLU A 177 -47.82 -3.99 -16.04
C GLU A 177 -48.66 -2.70 -15.89
N PRO A 178 -48.90 -2.20 -14.66
CA PRO A 178 -49.57 -0.91 -14.46
C PRO A 178 -48.62 0.25 -14.77
N ALA A 179 -49.15 1.27 -15.46
CA ALA A 179 -48.45 2.50 -15.81
C ALA A 179 -48.04 3.33 -14.58
N PRO A 180 -46.94 4.13 -14.67
CA PRO A 180 -46.45 4.91 -13.55
C PRO A 180 -47.37 6.10 -13.24
N ILE A 181 -47.62 6.30 -11.94
CA ILE A 181 -48.29 7.48 -11.38
C ILE A 181 -47.34 8.69 -11.53
N ALA A 182 -47.84 9.75 -12.15
CA ALA A 182 -47.17 11.03 -12.20
C ALA A 182 -47.19 11.69 -10.82
N GLU A 183 -46.01 11.92 -10.23
CA GLU A 183 -45.87 12.67 -8.98
C GLU A 183 -45.57 14.14 -9.28
N ALA A 184 -46.26 15.00 -8.55
CA ALA A 184 -46.46 16.41 -8.80
C ALA A 184 -45.23 17.28 -8.49
N ALA A 185 -45.11 18.37 -9.24
CA ALA A 185 -44.15 19.44 -9.02
C ALA A 185 -44.28 20.03 -7.61
N THR A 186 -43.17 20.05 -6.88
CA THR A 186 -42.96 20.90 -5.71
C THR A 186 -42.36 22.24 -6.16
N PRO A 187 -42.74 23.37 -5.55
CA PRO A 187 -42.35 24.70 -6.01
C PRO A 187 -40.89 25.01 -5.64
N GLU A 188 -40.21 25.68 -6.57
CA GLU A 188 -38.89 26.30 -6.47
C GLU A 188 -38.73 27.11 -5.17
N PRO A 189 -37.63 26.95 -4.41
CA PRO A 189 -37.24 27.97 -3.44
C PRO A 189 -36.66 29.19 -4.18
N ALA A 190 -37.16 30.36 -3.82
CA ALA A 190 -36.67 31.67 -4.28
C ALA A 190 -35.17 31.86 -3.96
N PRO A 191 -34.44 32.70 -4.73
CA PRO A 191 -33.01 32.89 -4.53
C PRO A 191 -32.76 33.64 -3.22
N GLU A 192 -32.02 33.03 -2.29
CA GLU A 192 -31.41 33.74 -1.17
C GLU A 192 -30.27 34.61 -1.70
N ALA A 193 -30.37 35.91 -1.39
CA ALA A 193 -29.41 36.93 -1.76
C ALA A 193 -28.05 36.68 -1.07
N GLU A 194 -26.98 36.77 -1.87
CA GLU A 194 -25.59 36.73 -1.40
C GLU A 194 -25.33 37.85 -0.36
N PRO A 195 -24.55 37.58 0.71
CA PRO A 195 -24.00 38.65 1.52
C PRO A 195 -22.98 39.46 0.70
N PRO A 196 -22.93 40.80 0.84
CA PRO A 196 -22.08 41.62 0.00
C PRO A 196 -20.60 41.33 0.25
N VAL A 197 -19.89 41.15 -0.87
CA VAL A 197 -18.43 41.14 -0.94
C VAL A 197 -17.92 42.48 -0.42
N SER A 198 -17.15 42.45 0.67
CA SER A 198 -16.36 43.60 1.10
C SER A 198 -15.20 43.78 0.12
N GLU A 199 -15.19 44.90 -0.60
CA GLU A 199 -14.09 45.34 -1.45
C GLU A 199 -12.76 45.36 -0.66
N PRO A 200 -11.63 44.94 -1.26
CA PRO A 200 -10.34 45.23 -0.67
C PRO A 200 -10.05 46.73 -0.83
N VAL A 201 -10.05 47.45 0.29
CA VAL A 201 -9.51 48.80 0.39
C VAL A 201 -8.04 48.77 -0.02
N ALA A 202 -7.71 49.54 -1.05
CA ALA A 202 -6.34 49.77 -1.48
C ALA A 202 -5.59 50.55 -0.39
N GLU A 203 -4.74 49.84 0.36
CA GLU A 203 -3.76 50.48 1.23
C GLU A 203 -2.51 50.83 0.41
N THR A 204 -2.33 52.13 0.20
CA THR A 204 -1.18 52.72 -0.47
C THR A 204 -0.03 52.81 0.54
N VAL A 205 1.03 52.04 0.30
CA VAL A 205 2.31 52.15 1.04
C VAL A 205 3.34 52.81 0.11
N PRO A 206 4.11 53.81 0.59
CA PRO A 206 4.87 54.70 -0.29
C PRO A 206 6.16 54.07 -0.80
N VAL A 207 6.49 54.41 -2.04
CA VAL A 207 7.78 54.17 -2.68
C VAL A 207 8.82 55.11 -2.04
N VAL A 208 9.89 54.54 -1.49
CA VAL A 208 11.12 55.27 -1.14
C VAL A 208 12.24 54.77 -2.05
N GLU A 209 12.84 55.72 -2.77
CA GLU A 209 13.93 55.55 -3.72
C GLU A 209 15.20 54.93 -3.08
N ALA A 210 15.87 54.08 -3.86
CA ALA A 210 17.27 53.72 -3.64
C ALA A 210 18.15 54.47 -4.66
N PRO A 211 19.23 55.17 -4.24
CA PRO A 211 20.37 55.44 -5.10
C PRO A 211 21.29 54.20 -5.08
N GLY A 212 21.93 53.71 -6.14
CA GLY A 212 22.50 54.38 -7.31
C GLY A 212 24.01 54.10 -7.31
N THR A 213 24.45 53.28 -8.29
CA THR A 213 25.82 53.11 -8.87
C THR A 213 26.93 52.47 -7.98
N VAL A 214 27.91 51.63 -8.39
CA VAL A 214 28.77 51.32 -9.58
C VAL A 214 29.47 49.93 -9.29
N PRO A 215 30.32 49.30 -10.15
CA PRO A 215 30.17 48.72 -11.50
C PRO A 215 30.34 47.18 -11.56
N ALA A 216 30.22 46.64 -12.78
CA ALA A 216 30.46 45.26 -13.20
C ALA A 216 31.94 44.82 -13.20
N GLU A 217 32.17 43.53 -12.91
CA GLU A 217 33.42 42.77 -13.08
C GLU A 217 32.99 41.38 -13.60
N GLN A 218 32.99 41.19 -14.92
CA GLN A 218 34.00 40.50 -15.75
C GLN A 218 34.09 38.97 -15.55
N ASP A 219 33.74 38.29 -16.65
CA ASP A 219 33.90 36.87 -16.96
C ASP A 219 35.30 36.35 -16.59
N PHE A 220 35.33 35.15 -16.01
CA PHE A 220 36.51 34.29 -15.99
C PHE A 220 36.23 33.04 -16.82
N ASP A 221 36.99 32.90 -17.91
CA ASP A 221 37.06 31.77 -18.83
C ASP A 221 38.15 30.78 -18.33
N PRO A 222 37.91 29.45 -18.26
CA PRO A 222 38.87 28.51 -17.72
C PRO A 222 39.64 27.79 -18.85
N VAL A 223 40.76 28.36 -19.31
CA VAL A 223 41.78 27.60 -20.08
C VAL A 223 43.17 28.18 -19.81
N GLU A 224 43.95 27.55 -18.92
CA GLU A 224 45.41 27.42 -19.03
C GLU A 224 45.97 26.72 -17.78
N GLU A 225 46.10 25.39 -17.82
CA GLU A 225 47.20 24.68 -17.16
C GLU A 225 47.15 23.19 -17.52
N ALA A 226 47.62 22.85 -18.72
CA ALA A 226 48.09 21.51 -19.03
C ALA A 226 48.82 21.50 -20.38
N GLU A 227 50.00 22.11 -20.47
CA GLU A 227 50.97 21.73 -21.51
C GLU A 227 52.39 22.12 -21.10
N TYR A 228 52.85 21.50 -20.02
CA TYR A 228 54.26 21.48 -19.65
C TYR A 228 54.69 20.02 -19.47
N PHE A 229 54.77 19.25 -20.57
CA PHE A 229 55.77 18.19 -20.70
C PHE A 229 55.87 17.71 -22.15
N SER A 230 57.10 17.85 -22.68
CA SER A 230 57.69 17.09 -23.77
C SER A 230 57.08 17.23 -25.17
N HIS A 231 57.78 17.97 -26.04
CA HIS A 231 58.40 17.30 -27.17
C HIS A 231 59.75 17.90 -27.53
N ARG A 232 60.71 16.98 -27.58
CA ARG A 232 62.07 17.06 -28.09
C ARG A 232 61.99 16.75 -29.58
N GLY A 233 62.69 17.49 -30.43
CA GLY A 233 63.08 17.02 -31.75
C GLY A 233 62.76 17.99 -32.89
N ASP A 234 63.83 18.36 -33.58
CA ASP A 234 63.89 18.79 -34.99
C ASP A 234 63.49 20.23 -35.33
N ARG A 235 64.50 21.10 -35.45
CA ARG A 235 65.12 21.37 -36.76
C ARG A 235 66.27 22.36 -36.64
N ASP A 236 67.34 22.02 -37.37
CA ASP A 236 68.37 22.93 -37.89
C ASP A 236 67.73 24.20 -38.48
N ASP A 237 68.40 25.33 -38.34
CA ASP A 237 68.93 26.08 -39.48
C ASP A 237 69.84 27.21 -38.97
N GLY A 238 70.97 27.37 -39.64
CA GLY A 238 72.17 27.95 -39.07
C GLY A 238 72.26 29.47 -39.06
N HIS A 239 73.00 29.97 -38.08
CA HIS A 239 73.86 31.14 -38.24
C HIS A 239 75.05 31.06 -37.26
N GLU A 240 76.23 30.82 -37.81
CA GLU A 240 77.53 31.14 -37.19
C GLU A 240 77.90 32.62 -37.51
N PRO A 241 79.05 33.15 -37.06
CA PRO A 241 79.49 33.32 -35.67
C PRO A 241 79.99 34.76 -35.42
N GLY A 242 80.27 35.13 -34.17
CA GLY A 242 81.02 36.37 -33.88
C GLY A 242 81.21 36.65 -32.39
N GLU A 243 82.42 36.35 -31.90
CA GLU A 243 83.21 37.10 -30.89
C GLU A 243 82.70 38.54 -30.63
N GLU A 244 82.75 39.16 -29.45
CA GLU A 244 83.83 39.35 -28.47
C GLU A 244 83.23 40.25 -27.36
N ALA A 245 83.49 40.03 -26.06
CA ALA A 245 84.42 40.84 -25.24
C ALA A 245 83.73 41.37 -23.96
N ASP A 246 84.23 40.88 -22.83
CA ASP A 246 84.53 41.54 -21.56
C ASP A 246 83.90 42.90 -21.21
N VAL A 247 83.19 42.95 -20.07
CA VAL A 247 83.25 44.11 -19.17
C VAL A 247 83.31 43.64 -17.70
N GLU A 248 84.46 43.94 -17.11
CA GLU A 248 84.84 43.78 -15.70
C GLU A 248 84.12 44.76 -14.74
N PRO A 249 84.26 44.58 -13.41
CA PRO A 249 83.24 44.91 -12.41
C PRO A 249 83.44 46.26 -11.72
N GLY A 250 82.33 46.83 -11.20
CA GLY A 250 82.38 47.68 -10.02
C GLY A 250 81.33 48.81 -9.93
N MET A 251 80.64 48.87 -8.78
CA MET A 251 79.73 49.93 -8.26
C MET A 251 78.32 50.01 -8.88
N VAL A 252 77.18 49.89 -8.18
CA VAL A 252 76.75 49.83 -6.76
C VAL A 252 75.39 49.08 -6.82
N GLY A 253 75.15 47.94 -6.16
CA GLY A 253 75.20 47.78 -4.72
C GLY A 253 73.86 48.05 -4.00
N THR A 254 72.69 47.89 -4.66
CA THR A 254 71.41 47.79 -3.92
C THR A 254 71.37 46.41 -3.27
N MET A 255 71.77 46.32 -1.99
CA MET A 255 71.60 45.10 -1.21
C MET A 255 70.11 44.78 -1.08
N LEU A 256 69.60 43.96 -1.99
CA LEU A 256 68.37 43.19 -1.82
C LEU A 256 68.63 42.23 -0.67
N TYR A 257 68.11 42.57 0.51
CA TYR A 257 68.16 41.72 1.68
C TYR A 257 67.25 40.51 1.43
N VAL A 258 67.81 39.46 0.84
CA VAL A 258 67.15 38.14 0.74
C VAL A 258 67.33 37.46 2.08
N ARG A 259 66.23 37.30 2.81
CA ARG A 259 66.18 36.65 4.12
C ARG A 259 66.75 35.21 3.98
N ARG A 260 67.85 34.92 4.71
CA ARG A 260 68.56 33.63 4.65
C ARG A 260 68.02 32.56 5.61
N GLU A 261 67.12 32.94 6.51
CA GLU A 261 66.53 32.05 7.51
C GLU A 261 65.00 32.11 7.39
N GLU A 262 64.36 30.95 7.33
CA GLU A 262 62.89 30.88 7.35
C GLU A 262 62.36 31.45 8.67
N GLU A 263 61.28 32.23 8.60
CA GLU A 263 60.62 32.73 9.80
C GLU A 263 60.10 31.53 10.60
N PRO A 264 60.34 31.47 11.92
CA PRO A 264 59.77 30.39 12.72
C PRO A 264 58.26 30.42 12.56
N VAL A 265 57.69 29.29 12.10
CA VAL A 265 56.24 29.15 11.90
C VAL A 265 55.55 29.36 13.24
N LEU A 266 55.01 30.56 13.44
CA LEU A 266 54.24 30.89 14.64
C LEU A 266 52.94 30.08 14.59
N PRO A 267 52.50 29.50 15.72
CA PRO A 267 51.21 28.83 15.76
C PRO A 267 50.12 29.83 15.34
N PRO A 268 49.12 29.40 14.54
CA PRO A 268 48.04 30.28 14.10
C PRO A 268 47.39 30.96 15.31
N PRO A 269 46.99 32.24 15.20
CA PRO A 269 46.45 32.96 16.34
C PRO A 269 45.29 32.16 16.95
N ARG A 270 45.25 32.01 18.28
CA ARG A 270 44.22 31.20 18.99
C ARG A 270 42.77 31.56 18.62
N ARG A 271 42.56 32.76 18.05
CA ARG A 271 41.27 33.23 17.54
C ARG A 271 40.83 32.60 16.21
N HIS A 272 41.72 31.95 15.48
CA HIS A 272 41.47 31.32 14.18
C HIS A 272 41.57 29.79 14.21
N VAL A 273 41.91 29.19 15.35
CA VAL A 273 42.02 27.73 15.52
C VAL A 273 41.18 27.23 16.69
N GLY A 274 40.73 25.98 16.59
CA GLY A 274 39.89 25.33 17.60
C GLY A 274 38.43 25.78 17.61
N ALA A 275 37.69 25.39 18.66
CA ALA A 275 36.26 25.62 18.77
C ALA A 275 35.87 27.11 18.77
N VAL A 276 36.72 27.98 19.32
CA VAL A 276 36.48 29.43 19.37
C VAL A 276 36.60 30.06 17.98
N GLY A 277 37.61 29.66 17.20
CA GLY A 277 37.75 30.09 15.80
C GLY A 277 36.59 29.60 14.94
N TRP A 278 36.17 28.34 15.12
CA TRP A 278 35.01 27.78 14.45
C TRP A 278 33.72 28.54 14.79
N ALA A 279 33.45 28.82 16.06
CA ALA A 279 32.24 29.53 16.49
C ALA A 279 32.19 30.96 15.93
N ARG A 280 33.32 31.67 15.92
CA ARG A 280 33.38 33.02 15.34
C ARG A 280 33.15 33.00 13.82
N GLN A 281 33.66 31.99 13.12
CA GLN A 281 33.52 31.87 11.67
C GLN A 281 32.13 31.38 11.23
N ASN A 282 31.47 30.53 12.02
CA ASN A 282 30.20 29.90 11.63
C ASN A 282 28.97 30.53 12.27
N LEU A 283 29.05 30.93 13.55
CA LEU A 283 27.91 31.46 14.31
C LEU A 283 27.93 33.00 14.40
N PHE A 284 29.11 33.59 14.57
CA PHE A 284 29.27 35.04 14.80
C PHE A 284 30.02 35.76 13.67
N SER A 285 29.89 35.29 12.42
CA SER A 285 30.63 35.82 11.27
C SER A 285 30.15 37.20 10.81
N SER A 286 28.89 37.54 11.08
CA SER A 286 28.28 38.83 10.78
C SER A 286 27.39 39.28 11.93
N ILE A 287 26.96 40.55 11.93
CA ILE A 287 26.01 41.07 12.93
C ILE A 287 24.67 40.31 12.82
N GLY A 288 24.18 40.06 11.61
CA GLY A 288 22.96 39.27 11.38
C GLY A 288 23.07 37.84 11.89
N ASN A 289 24.18 37.15 11.61
CA ASN A 289 24.42 35.79 12.11
C ASN A 289 24.57 35.75 13.63
N SER A 290 25.18 36.79 14.21
CA SER A 290 25.30 36.92 15.66
C SER A 290 23.93 37.09 16.33
N ILE A 291 23.05 37.94 15.77
CA ILE A 291 21.67 38.10 16.24
C ILE A 291 20.91 36.78 16.10
N LEU A 292 20.96 36.13 14.93
CA LEU A 292 20.29 34.85 14.68
C LEU A 292 20.78 33.76 15.64
N THR A 293 22.08 33.70 15.91
CA THR A 293 22.68 32.78 16.88
C THR A 293 22.17 33.05 18.29
N ILE A 294 22.14 34.30 18.73
CA ILE A 294 21.63 34.66 20.07
C ILE A 294 20.14 34.32 20.19
N VAL A 295 19.33 34.70 19.20
CA VAL A 295 17.91 34.37 19.15
C VAL A 295 17.71 32.85 19.16
N GLY A 296 18.49 32.11 18.37
CA GLY A 296 18.45 30.65 18.35
C GLY A 296 18.79 30.02 19.70
N ILE A 297 19.83 30.51 20.38
CA ILE A 297 20.19 30.06 21.73
C ILE A 297 19.08 30.38 22.74
N VAL A 298 18.50 31.58 22.68
CA VAL A 298 17.37 31.98 23.56
C VAL A 298 16.16 31.08 23.31
N LEU A 299 15.80 30.83 22.04
CA LEU A 299 14.70 29.91 21.70
C LEU A 299 14.95 28.49 22.22
N ILE A 300 16.17 27.96 22.05
CA ILE A 300 16.55 26.66 22.62
C ILE A 300 16.43 26.68 24.14
N ALA A 301 16.90 27.73 24.81
CA ALA A 301 16.82 27.86 26.26
C ALA A 301 15.38 28.00 26.79
N LEU A 302 14.45 28.51 25.97
CA LEU A 302 13.04 28.63 26.33
C LEU A 302 12.23 27.36 26.03
N ILE A 303 12.57 26.63 24.96
CA ILE A 303 11.80 25.48 24.48
C ILE A 303 12.32 24.15 25.06
N LEU A 304 13.65 23.97 25.09
CA LEU A 304 14.25 22.69 25.41
C LEU A 304 14.07 22.28 26.89
N PRO A 305 14.26 23.17 27.89
CA PRO A 305 14.08 22.78 29.29
C PRO A 305 12.65 22.35 29.64
N PRO A 306 11.57 23.05 29.21
CA PRO A 306 10.20 22.56 29.42
C PRO A 306 9.94 21.20 28.77
N ILE A 307 10.44 20.97 27.55
CA ILE A 307 10.30 19.68 26.87
C ILE A 307 11.03 18.58 27.64
N ILE A 308 12.28 18.81 28.08
CA ILE A 308 13.04 17.82 28.84
C ILE A 308 12.36 17.53 30.18
N ARG A 309 11.87 18.56 30.86
CA ARG A 309 11.12 18.39 32.11
C ARG A 309 9.89 17.52 31.91
N TRP A 310 9.04 17.89 30.97
CA TRP A 310 7.84 17.13 30.65
C TRP A 310 8.15 15.70 30.16
N ALA A 311 9.12 15.53 29.27
CA ALA A 311 9.39 14.22 28.63
C ALA A 311 10.16 13.24 29.52
N PHE A 312 11.00 13.72 30.45
CA PHE A 312 11.90 12.84 31.20
C PHE A 312 11.85 13.03 32.72
N ILE A 313 11.76 14.27 33.21
CA ILE A 313 11.88 14.56 34.65
C ILE A 313 10.56 14.33 35.37
N ASP A 314 9.48 14.93 34.84
CA ASP A 314 8.14 14.87 35.41
C ASP A 314 7.32 13.70 34.81
N ALA A 315 7.95 12.85 33.99
CA ALA A 315 7.29 11.81 33.23
C ALA A 315 6.90 10.58 34.09
N VAL A 316 5.80 9.94 33.71
CA VAL A 316 5.26 8.73 34.34
C VAL A 316 5.74 7.51 33.56
N TRP A 317 6.71 6.80 34.13
CA TRP A 317 7.35 5.64 33.51
C TRP A 317 6.64 4.32 33.79
N VAL A 318 6.00 4.20 34.95
CA VAL A 318 5.32 2.99 35.40
C VAL A 318 3.92 3.37 35.87
N GLY A 319 2.91 2.61 35.46
CA GLY A 319 1.51 2.81 35.83
C GLY A 319 0.64 1.70 35.28
N ASP A 320 -0.50 1.48 35.91
CA ASP A 320 -1.46 0.42 35.53
C ASP A 320 -2.66 1.00 34.77
N SER A 321 -2.92 2.31 34.92
CA SER A 321 -4.09 2.96 34.32
C SER A 321 -3.90 4.46 34.07
N ARG A 322 -4.89 5.09 33.42
CA ARG A 322 -4.98 6.55 33.24
C ARG A 322 -4.86 7.34 34.54
N ALA A 323 -5.23 6.78 35.69
CA ALA A 323 -5.18 7.49 36.97
C ALA A 323 -3.76 7.99 37.28
N ASP A 324 -2.76 7.20 36.90
CA ASP A 324 -1.34 7.49 37.11
C ASP A 324 -0.82 8.61 36.20
N CYS A 325 -1.56 8.94 35.13
CA CYS A 325 -1.19 9.96 34.13
C CYS A 325 -2.04 11.25 34.21
N VAL A 326 -2.94 11.38 35.19
CA VAL A 326 -3.75 12.61 35.41
C VAL A 326 -3.33 13.34 36.70
N VAL A 327 -2.21 12.94 37.31
CA VAL A 327 -1.71 13.56 38.54
C VAL A 327 -1.31 15.02 38.29
N PRO A 328 -1.58 15.97 39.19
CA PRO A 328 -1.16 17.36 39.01
C PRO A 328 0.35 17.47 38.79
N GLY A 329 0.76 18.09 37.67
CA GLY A 329 2.16 18.21 37.28
C GLY A 329 2.73 16.98 36.57
N ALA A 330 1.92 15.97 36.23
CA ALA A 330 2.37 14.83 35.44
C ALA A 330 2.88 15.28 34.06
N GLY A 331 4.06 14.81 33.71
CA GLY A 331 4.69 14.96 32.40
C GLY A 331 4.17 13.94 31.38
N ALA A 332 5.05 13.47 30.50
CA ALA A 332 4.73 12.45 29.51
C ALA A 332 4.33 11.13 30.17
N CYS A 333 3.33 10.45 29.61
CA CYS A 333 2.82 9.16 30.11
C CYS A 333 3.49 8.00 29.35
N TRP A 334 4.73 7.64 29.70
CA TRP A 334 5.45 6.53 29.06
C TRP A 334 4.85 5.17 29.39
N ALA A 335 4.18 5.03 30.54
CA ALA A 335 3.41 3.83 30.90
C ALA A 335 2.36 3.48 29.82
N PHE A 336 1.71 4.49 29.22
CA PHE A 336 0.80 4.28 28.08
C PHE A 336 1.53 3.71 26.86
N VAL A 337 2.71 4.26 26.55
CA VAL A 337 3.51 3.81 25.40
C VAL A 337 3.95 2.37 25.59
N GLU A 338 4.37 1.99 26.79
CA GLU A 338 4.72 0.62 27.13
C GLU A 338 3.52 -0.32 27.01
N ALA A 339 2.38 0.03 27.61
CA ALA A 339 1.16 -0.75 27.55
C ALA A 339 0.62 -0.96 26.12
N LYS A 340 0.83 0.01 25.22
CA LYS A 340 0.39 -0.04 23.83
C LYS A 340 1.49 -0.34 22.82
N PHE A 341 2.72 -0.61 23.27
CA PHE A 341 3.87 -0.82 22.39
C PHE A 341 3.60 -1.91 21.35
N GLY A 342 3.02 -3.05 21.78
CA GLY A 342 2.63 -4.12 20.87
C GLY A 342 1.66 -3.67 19.77
N GLN A 343 0.68 -2.80 20.09
CA GLN A 343 -0.20 -2.26 19.06
C GLN A 343 0.52 -1.25 18.16
N PHE A 344 1.46 -0.47 18.69
CA PHE A 344 2.23 0.50 17.88
C PHE A 344 3.13 -0.18 16.84
N ILE A 345 3.68 -1.36 17.16
CA ILE A 345 4.52 -2.12 16.25
C ILE A 345 3.69 -2.98 15.29
N TYR A 346 2.74 -3.75 15.82
CA TYR A 346 2.01 -4.78 15.08
C TYR A 346 0.60 -4.37 14.63
N GLY A 347 0.08 -3.24 15.08
CA GLY A 347 -1.32 -2.87 14.84
C GLY A 347 -2.29 -3.80 15.57
N ARG A 348 -3.30 -4.29 14.84
CA ARG A 348 -4.31 -5.25 15.35
C ARG A 348 -3.97 -6.69 14.96
N TYR A 349 -2.71 -6.95 14.58
CA TYR A 349 -2.26 -8.27 14.17
C TYR A 349 -2.40 -9.28 15.33
N PRO A 350 -2.99 -10.47 15.10
CA PRO A 350 -3.23 -11.49 16.13
C PRO A 350 -1.95 -11.85 16.89
N ILE A 351 -2.04 -11.93 18.22
CA ILE A 351 -0.88 -12.09 19.12
C ILE A 351 -0.11 -13.38 18.81
N ASP A 352 -0.83 -14.47 18.58
CA ASP A 352 -0.32 -15.80 18.23
C ASP A 352 0.40 -15.82 16.87
N GLN A 353 0.15 -14.84 16.01
CA GLN A 353 0.76 -14.73 14.68
C GLN A 353 1.84 -13.65 14.58
N ARG A 354 2.08 -12.84 15.62
CA ARG A 354 3.07 -11.73 15.59
C ARG A 354 4.49 -12.17 15.24
N TRP A 355 4.85 -13.41 15.54
CA TRP A 355 6.14 -13.99 15.14
C TRP A 355 6.38 -13.91 13.63
N ARG A 356 5.33 -13.92 12.79
CA ARG A 356 5.45 -13.76 11.33
C ARG A 356 5.94 -12.36 10.95
N VAL A 357 5.46 -11.35 11.67
CA VAL A 357 5.91 -9.96 11.51
C VAL A 357 7.36 -9.84 11.95
N ASP A 358 7.73 -10.44 13.07
CA ASP A 358 9.11 -10.42 13.58
C ASP A 358 10.07 -11.11 12.62
N VAL A 359 9.72 -12.30 12.10
CA VAL A 359 10.53 -13.01 11.09
C VAL A 359 10.68 -12.16 9.84
N THR A 360 9.60 -11.54 9.36
CA THR A 360 9.63 -10.66 8.19
C THR A 360 10.55 -9.46 8.42
N ALA A 361 10.48 -8.83 9.59
CA ALA A 361 11.34 -7.71 9.97
C ALA A 361 12.82 -8.15 10.09
N VAL A 362 13.11 -9.31 10.67
CA VAL A 362 14.47 -9.86 10.75
C VAL A 362 15.04 -10.14 9.37
N LEU A 363 14.26 -10.77 8.48
CA LEU A 363 14.66 -11.03 7.09
C LEU A 363 14.97 -9.73 6.34
N LEU A 364 14.14 -8.71 6.52
CA LEU A 364 14.38 -7.38 5.97
C LEU A 364 15.68 -6.77 6.49
N VAL A 365 15.89 -6.77 7.81
CA VAL A 365 17.09 -6.21 8.45
C VAL A 365 18.34 -6.93 7.97
N ILE A 366 18.30 -8.27 7.85
CA ILE A 366 19.40 -9.05 7.26
C ILE A 366 19.67 -8.56 5.84
N GLY A 367 18.64 -8.47 4.98
CA GLY A 367 18.80 -7.96 3.61
C GLY A 367 19.41 -6.56 3.54
N ILE A 368 18.93 -5.63 4.37
CA ILE A 368 19.43 -4.25 4.44
C ILE A 368 20.87 -4.23 4.95
N VAL A 369 21.20 -4.94 6.02
CA VAL A 369 22.56 -4.98 6.59
C VAL A 369 23.54 -5.59 5.59
N LEU A 370 23.17 -6.70 4.93
CA LEU A 370 23.98 -7.32 3.89
C LEU A 370 24.25 -6.35 2.73
N MET A 371 23.25 -5.57 2.33
CA MET A 371 23.37 -4.59 1.25
C MET A 371 24.19 -3.36 1.68
N ALA A 372 23.94 -2.87 2.90
CA ALA A 372 24.51 -1.66 3.46
C ALA A 372 26.00 -1.81 3.76
N VAL A 373 26.42 -2.97 4.28
CA VAL A 373 27.83 -3.21 4.63
C VAL A 373 28.69 -3.31 3.36
N PRO A 374 29.66 -2.40 3.16
CA PRO A 374 30.59 -2.42 2.04
C PRO A 374 31.36 -3.70 1.75
N ARG A 375 31.71 -4.41 2.82
CA ARG A 375 32.68 -5.51 2.81
C ARG A 375 32.07 -6.83 2.35
N ILE A 376 30.75 -6.91 2.31
CA ILE A 376 30.03 -8.15 1.98
C ILE A 376 30.00 -8.31 0.45
N PRO A 377 30.47 -9.45 -0.08
CA PRO A 377 30.42 -9.74 -1.52
C PRO A 377 28.97 -9.99 -1.98
N TYR A 378 28.77 -10.12 -3.30
CA TYR A 378 27.46 -10.49 -3.90
C TYR A 378 26.32 -9.47 -3.71
N LYS A 379 26.64 -8.16 -3.81
CA LYS A 379 25.63 -7.08 -3.68
C LYS A 379 24.49 -7.17 -4.69
N ARG A 380 24.76 -7.73 -5.88
CA ARG A 380 23.73 -7.90 -6.91
C ARG A 380 22.69 -8.91 -6.46
N GLU A 381 23.13 -10.02 -5.89
CA GLU A 381 22.33 -11.11 -5.36
C GLU A 381 21.52 -10.63 -4.16
N THR A 382 22.13 -9.85 -3.26
CA THR A 382 21.41 -9.20 -2.15
C THR A 382 20.35 -8.23 -2.64
N ALA A 383 20.60 -7.45 -3.70
CA ALA A 383 19.59 -6.59 -4.30
C ALA A 383 18.44 -7.39 -4.93
N ILE A 384 18.72 -8.51 -5.59
CA ILE A 384 17.68 -9.42 -6.13
C ILE A 384 16.85 -10.01 -4.99
N TYR A 385 17.48 -10.40 -3.88
CA TYR A 385 16.78 -10.82 -2.67
C TYR A 385 15.87 -9.71 -2.15
N LEU A 386 16.38 -8.51 -1.93
CA LEU A 386 15.65 -7.43 -1.27
C LEU A 386 14.48 -6.87 -2.11
N PHE A 387 14.66 -6.73 -3.42
CA PHE A 387 13.65 -6.12 -4.30
C PHE A 387 12.81 -7.13 -5.08
N GLY A 388 13.29 -8.36 -5.24
CA GLY A 388 12.58 -9.43 -5.95
C GLY A 388 11.93 -10.43 -5.00
N ILE A 389 12.76 -11.13 -4.22
CA ILE A 389 12.31 -12.29 -3.42
C ILE A 389 11.62 -11.86 -2.13
N PHE A 390 12.19 -10.91 -1.41
CA PHE A 390 11.73 -10.47 -0.10
C PHE A 390 10.28 -9.96 -0.11
N PRO A 391 9.82 -9.11 -1.07
CA PRO A 391 8.43 -8.67 -1.09
C PRO A 391 7.43 -9.81 -1.24
N ILE A 392 7.78 -10.86 -2.00
CA ILE A 392 6.96 -12.07 -2.17
C ILE A 392 6.92 -12.86 -0.86
N VAL A 393 8.08 -13.11 -0.25
CA VAL A 393 8.19 -13.82 1.02
C VAL A 393 7.48 -13.07 2.14
N ALA A 394 7.63 -11.75 2.21
CA ALA A 394 6.97 -10.90 3.17
C ALA A 394 5.45 -10.96 3.00
N LEU A 395 4.94 -10.88 1.77
CA LEU A 395 3.50 -11.00 1.52
C LEU A 395 2.97 -12.37 1.98
N LEU A 396 3.65 -13.46 1.63
CA LEU A 396 3.30 -14.82 2.06
C LEU A 396 3.31 -14.98 3.58
N LEU A 397 4.36 -14.52 4.25
CA LEU A 397 4.46 -14.62 5.71
C LEU A 397 3.40 -13.78 6.42
N LEU A 398 3.18 -12.54 5.96
CA LEU A 398 2.27 -11.62 6.62
C LEU A 398 0.80 -11.98 6.39
N THR A 399 0.42 -12.52 5.23
CA THR A 399 -0.97 -12.97 5.00
C THR A 399 -1.20 -14.41 5.42
N GLY A 400 -0.18 -15.27 5.40
CA GLY A 400 -0.31 -16.72 5.58
C GLY A 400 -0.41 -17.52 4.27
N GLY A 401 -0.45 -16.84 3.12
CA GLY A 401 -0.67 -17.51 1.82
C GLY A 401 -2.10 -18.02 1.67
N ASN A 402 -2.27 -19.11 0.92
CA ASN A 402 -3.57 -19.75 0.62
C ASN A 402 -4.59 -18.80 -0.02
N PHE A 403 -4.14 -18.09 -1.05
CA PHE A 403 -5.03 -17.26 -1.85
C PHE A 403 -5.91 -18.16 -2.74
N ASP A 404 -7.22 -17.89 -2.78
CA ASP A 404 -8.16 -18.56 -3.68
C ASP A 404 -7.93 -18.10 -5.14
N ILE A 405 -6.84 -18.61 -5.71
CA ILE A 405 -6.44 -18.33 -7.09
C ILE A 405 -7.10 -19.40 -7.96
N SER A 406 -8.14 -18.99 -8.66
CA SER A 406 -8.83 -19.85 -9.62
C SER A 406 -7.84 -20.37 -10.68
N ILE A 407 -7.94 -21.66 -10.99
CA ILE A 407 -7.17 -22.26 -12.10
C ILE A 407 -7.41 -21.53 -13.43
N TRP A 408 -8.59 -20.92 -13.58
CA TRP A 408 -8.95 -20.09 -14.73
C TRP A 408 -8.12 -18.80 -14.82
N THR A 409 -7.70 -18.22 -13.69
CA THR A 409 -6.79 -17.08 -13.66
C THR A 409 -5.41 -17.46 -14.21
N VAL A 410 -4.91 -18.64 -13.85
CA VAL A 410 -3.63 -19.17 -14.36
C VAL A 410 -3.71 -19.43 -15.87
N ILE A 411 -4.79 -20.06 -16.34
CA ILE A 411 -5.02 -20.31 -17.76
C ILE A 411 -5.11 -18.98 -18.54
N GLY A 412 -5.75 -17.96 -17.96
CA GLY A 412 -5.83 -16.62 -18.52
C GLY A 412 -4.46 -15.99 -18.83
N PHE A 413 -3.50 -16.09 -17.90
CA PHE A 413 -2.13 -15.59 -18.12
C PHE A 413 -1.37 -16.36 -19.21
N ILE A 414 -1.56 -17.68 -19.30
CA ILE A 414 -0.96 -18.52 -20.35
C ILE A 414 -1.52 -18.14 -21.73
N VAL A 415 -2.83 -17.95 -21.81
CA VAL A 415 -3.53 -17.48 -23.01
C VAL A 415 -3.04 -16.10 -23.44
N LEU A 416 -2.94 -15.16 -22.48
CA LEU A 416 -2.44 -13.81 -22.73
C LEU A 416 -1.03 -13.86 -23.32
N GLY A 417 -0.19 -14.78 -22.85
CA GLY A 417 1.13 -15.08 -23.43
C GLY A 417 1.09 -15.59 -24.86
N GLY A 418 0.19 -16.53 -25.13
CA GLY A 418 -0.07 -17.03 -26.49
C GLY A 418 -0.45 -15.91 -27.44
N LEU A 419 -1.36 -15.02 -27.03
CA LEU A 419 -1.82 -13.90 -27.84
C LEU A 419 -0.75 -12.81 -28.00
N LEU A 420 0.01 -12.48 -26.95
CA LEU A 420 1.15 -11.57 -27.05
C LEU A 420 2.22 -12.12 -28.00
N THR A 421 2.46 -13.43 -27.96
CA THR A 421 3.37 -14.10 -28.89
C THR A 421 2.87 -13.98 -30.33
N ALA A 422 1.58 -14.21 -30.56
CA ALA A 422 0.94 -14.04 -31.87
C ALA A 422 1.07 -12.59 -32.36
N LEU A 423 0.83 -11.61 -31.49
CA LEU A 423 0.96 -10.19 -31.78
C LEU A 423 2.41 -9.83 -32.16
N VAL A 424 3.38 -10.25 -31.35
CA VAL A 424 4.82 -10.00 -31.62
C VAL A 424 5.22 -10.63 -32.94
N ALA A 425 4.83 -11.90 -33.17
CA ALA A 425 5.09 -12.58 -34.43
C ALA A 425 4.46 -11.86 -35.63
N ALA A 426 3.21 -11.39 -35.49
CA ALA A 426 2.48 -10.71 -36.55
C ALA A 426 3.00 -9.29 -36.84
N VAL A 427 3.52 -8.58 -35.83
CA VAL A 427 4.23 -7.31 -36.01
C VAL A 427 5.57 -7.53 -36.71
N MET A 428 6.30 -8.59 -36.34
CA MET A 428 7.56 -8.94 -36.99
C MET A 428 7.35 -9.40 -38.45
N THR A 429 6.28 -10.12 -38.76
CA THR A 429 5.94 -10.51 -40.15
C THR A 429 5.35 -9.35 -40.95
N ASN A 430 4.68 -8.38 -40.31
CA ASN A 430 4.30 -7.11 -40.96
C ASN A 430 5.51 -6.28 -41.40
N ALA A 431 6.66 -6.40 -40.71
CA ALA A 431 7.93 -5.83 -41.18
C ALA A 431 8.46 -6.52 -42.46
N MET A 432 7.90 -7.68 -42.82
CA MET A 432 8.20 -8.46 -44.04
C MET A 432 7.11 -8.36 -45.13
N GLY A 433 6.10 -7.48 -44.99
CA GLY A 433 5.22 -7.07 -46.10
C GLY A 433 3.78 -7.62 -46.13
N SER A 434 3.34 -8.44 -45.16
CA SER A 434 1.98 -9.02 -45.14
C SER A 434 0.95 -8.16 -44.37
N ARG A 435 0.60 -6.98 -44.90
CA ARG A 435 -0.16 -5.90 -44.20
C ARG A 435 -1.48 -6.27 -43.49
N GLY A 436 -2.09 -7.42 -43.75
CA GLY A 436 -3.37 -7.83 -43.15
C GLY A 436 -3.28 -8.70 -41.89
N ALA A 437 -2.16 -9.38 -41.65
CA ALA A 437 -2.07 -10.36 -40.57
C ALA A 437 -1.88 -9.72 -39.18
N GLY A 438 -1.07 -8.65 -39.09
CA GLY A 438 -0.80 -7.99 -37.81
C GLY A 438 -1.97 -7.19 -37.24
N THR A 439 -2.85 -6.64 -38.08
CA THR A 439 -4.04 -5.92 -37.62
C THR A 439 -5.10 -6.88 -37.05
N VAL A 440 -5.29 -8.04 -37.68
CA VAL A 440 -6.20 -9.09 -37.19
C VAL A 440 -5.68 -9.69 -35.88
N ALA A 441 -4.37 -9.94 -35.77
CA ALA A 441 -3.76 -10.45 -34.54
C ALA A 441 -3.86 -9.44 -33.37
N LEU A 442 -3.65 -8.14 -33.64
CA LEU A 442 -3.82 -7.08 -32.64
C LEU A 442 -5.28 -6.93 -32.20
N ALA A 443 -6.23 -6.96 -33.14
CA ALA A 443 -7.65 -6.90 -32.81
C ALA A 443 -8.08 -8.12 -31.96
N ALA A 444 -7.66 -9.32 -32.33
CA ALA A 444 -7.94 -10.53 -31.55
C ALA A 444 -7.32 -10.48 -30.15
N PHE A 445 -6.10 -9.96 -30.01
CA PHE A 445 -5.45 -9.74 -28.71
C PHE A 445 -6.23 -8.74 -27.84
N VAL A 446 -6.58 -7.57 -28.38
CA VAL A 446 -7.33 -6.54 -27.65
C VAL A 446 -8.70 -7.08 -27.22
N VAL A 447 -9.42 -7.77 -28.12
CA VAL A 447 -10.72 -8.38 -27.79
C VAL A 447 -10.57 -9.43 -26.70
N ALA A 448 -9.58 -10.32 -26.79
CA ALA A 448 -9.37 -11.34 -25.77
C ALA A 448 -8.95 -10.75 -24.42
N VAL A 449 -8.14 -9.69 -24.39
CA VAL A 449 -7.81 -8.96 -23.15
C VAL A 449 -9.05 -8.31 -22.56
N VAL A 450 -9.86 -7.63 -23.37
CA VAL A 450 -11.08 -6.97 -22.92
C VAL A 450 -12.10 -7.98 -22.42
N VAL A 451 -12.28 -9.12 -23.09
CA VAL A 451 -13.16 -10.22 -22.67
C VAL A 451 -12.65 -10.87 -21.39
N TRP A 452 -11.34 -11.15 -21.29
CA TRP A 452 -10.74 -11.73 -20.09
C TRP A 452 -10.86 -10.81 -18.88
N VAL A 453 -10.51 -9.52 -19.04
CA VAL A 453 -10.66 -8.50 -17.99
C VAL A 453 -12.13 -8.33 -17.64
N GLY A 454 -13.02 -8.22 -18.63
CA GLY A 454 -14.46 -8.11 -18.43
C GLY A 454 -15.06 -9.28 -17.67
N SER A 455 -14.53 -10.50 -17.84
CA SER A 455 -15.02 -11.68 -17.12
C SER A 455 -14.82 -11.62 -15.59
N PHE A 456 -13.94 -10.74 -15.09
CA PHE A 456 -13.81 -10.50 -13.65
C PHE A 456 -14.88 -9.55 -13.09
N PHE A 457 -15.59 -8.81 -13.95
CA PHE A 457 -16.54 -7.76 -13.54
C PHE A 457 -18.00 -8.08 -13.89
N VAL A 458 -18.24 -9.14 -14.69
CA VAL A 458 -19.57 -9.56 -15.12
C VAL A 458 -19.81 -10.99 -14.63
N SER A 459 -20.91 -11.20 -13.91
CA SER A 459 -21.35 -12.53 -13.49
C SER A 459 -21.81 -13.33 -14.71
N GLU A 460 -20.91 -14.15 -15.25
CA GLU A 460 -21.20 -14.97 -16.42
C GLU A 460 -21.86 -16.31 -16.04
N PRO A 461 -22.78 -16.83 -16.87
CA PRO A 461 -23.32 -18.16 -16.67
C PRO A 461 -22.22 -19.22 -16.71
N MET A 462 -22.19 -20.08 -15.69
CA MET A 462 -21.20 -21.16 -15.60
C MET A 462 -21.59 -22.34 -16.50
N ILE A 463 -20.66 -22.75 -17.36
CA ILE A 463 -20.73 -23.97 -18.14
C ILE A 463 -20.06 -25.09 -17.33
N HIS A 464 -20.85 -26.08 -16.90
CA HIS A 464 -20.37 -27.20 -16.11
C HIS A 464 -19.88 -28.35 -17.00
N PHE A 465 -18.63 -28.77 -16.81
CA PHE A 465 -18.01 -29.96 -17.40
C PHE A 465 -17.58 -30.91 -16.26
N GLY A 466 -18.41 -31.89 -15.95
CA GLY A 466 -18.18 -32.80 -14.82
C GLY A 466 -18.14 -32.03 -13.49
N SER A 467 -17.06 -32.17 -12.72
CA SER A 467 -16.85 -31.42 -11.46
C SER A 467 -16.28 -30.01 -11.65
N THR A 468 -15.96 -29.60 -12.89
CA THR A 468 -15.36 -28.30 -13.18
C THR A 468 -16.38 -27.37 -13.84
N ALA A 469 -16.39 -26.10 -13.45
CA ALA A 469 -17.29 -25.10 -14.01
C ALA A 469 -16.48 -23.95 -14.60
N MET A 470 -16.78 -23.54 -15.84
CA MET A 470 -16.07 -22.50 -16.60
C MET A 470 -17.03 -21.47 -17.17
N SER A 471 -16.66 -20.18 -17.19
CA SER A 471 -17.47 -19.16 -17.87
C SER A 471 -17.26 -19.21 -19.39
N LEU A 472 -18.26 -18.74 -20.14
CA LEU A 472 -18.18 -18.62 -21.59
C LEU A 472 -17.03 -17.69 -22.02
N ALA A 473 -16.84 -16.57 -21.32
CA ALA A 473 -15.69 -15.69 -21.53
C ALA A 473 -14.34 -16.42 -21.38
N THR A 474 -14.19 -17.31 -20.40
CA THR A 474 -12.97 -18.11 -20.21
C THR A 474 -12.72 -19.04 -21.40
N LEU A 475 -13.77 -19.70 -21.90
CA LEU A 475 -13.68 -20.57 -23.09
C LEU A 475 -13.24 -19.77 -24.33
N VAL A 476 -13.82 -18.59 -24.55
CA VAL A 476 -13.45 -17.69 -25.67
C VAL A 476 -11.98 -17.27 -25.57
N VAL A 477 -11.53 -16.90 -24.38
CA VAL A 477 -10.13 -16.54 -24.10
C VAL A 477 -9.21 -17.73 -24.45
N ILE A 478 -9.50 -18.94 -23.96
CA ILE A 478 -8.73 -20.16 -24.27
C ILE A 478 -8.65 -20.43 -25.78
N LEU A 479 -9.77 -20.34 -26.49
CA LEU A 479 -9.83 -20.56 -27.93
C LEU A 479 -9.01 -19.51 -28.70
N CYS A 480 -9.14 -18.23 -28.34
CA CYS A 480 -8.32 -17.15 -28.90
C CYS A 480 -6.82 -17.38 -28.60
N GLY A 481 -6.49 -17.80 -27.37
CA GLY A 481 -5.14 -18.15 -26.94
C GLY A 481 -4.53 -19.32 -27.70
N ALA A 482 -5.30 -20.38 -27.94
CA ALA A 482 -4.87 -21.54 -28.71
C ALA A 482 -4.62 -21.18 -30.17
N VAL A 483 -5.52 -20.39 -30.78
CA VAL A 483 -5.33 -19.88 -32.16
C VAL A 483 -4.11 -18.96 -32.22
N GLY A 484 -3.92 -18.08 -31.24
CA GLY A 484 -2.73 -17.21 -31.12
C GLY A 484 -1.43 -18.01 -30.94
N LEU A 485 -1.44 -19.03 -30.09
CA LEU A 485 -0.29 -19.92 -29.87
C LEU A 485 0.06 -20.67 -31.15
N VAL A 486 -0.92 -21.27 -31.83
CA VAL A 486 -0.70 -22.04 -33.07
C VAL A 486 -0.20 -21.12 -34.18
N THR A 487 -0.79 -19.94 -34.37
CA THR A 487 -0.32 -18.97 -35.38
C THR A 487 1.07 -18.42 -35.08
N GLY A 488 1.37 -18.14 -33.80
CA GLY A 488 2.69 -17.73 -33.35
C GLY A 488 3.74 -18.83 -33.51
N LEU A 489 3.41 -20.08 -33.18
CA LEU A 489 4.30 -21.25 -33.35
C LEU A 489 4.58 -21.50 -34.83
N MET A 490 3.56 -21.42 -35.69
CA MET A 490 3.70 -21.57 -37.14
C MET A 490 4.55 -20.45 -37.75
N ALA A 491 4.44 -19.21 -37.26
CA ALA A 491 5.26 -18.09 -37.70
C ALA A 491 6.74 -18.23 -37.26
N VAL A 492 6.99 -18.76 -36.06
CA VAL A 492 8.34 -19.00 -35.53
C VAL A 492 9.01 -20.22 -36.18
N LEU A 493 8.27 -21.32 -36.37
CA LEU A 493 8.78 -22.53 -37.01
C LEU A 493 8.94 -22.37 -38.53
N GLY A 494 8.10 -21.55 -39.17
CA GLY A 494 8.15 -21.28 -40.61
C GLY A 494 9.26 -20.32 -41.04
N HIS A 495 9.84 -19.56 -40.10
CA HIS A 495 10.91 -18.61 -40.37
C HIS A 495 11.99 -18.68 -39.28
N PRO A 496 13.00 -19.57 -39.41
CA PRO A 496 14.07 -19.73 -38.42
C PRO A 496 14.95 -18.48 -38.23
N ASP A 497 14.91 -17.54 -39.18
CA ASP A 497 15.71 -16.30 -39.17
C ASP A 497 15.02 -15.09 -38.51
N VAL A 498 13.82 -15.24 -37.93
CA VAL A 498 13.11 -14.09 -37.34
C VAL A 498 13.84 -13.62 -36.07
N PRO A 499 14.29 -12.35 -36.00
CA PRO A 499 15.03 -11.81 -34.85
C PRO A 499 14.21 -11.66 -33.54
N GLY A 500 13.07 -12.34 -33.41
CA GLY A 500 12.12 -12.25 -32.29
C GLY A 500 12.16 -13.44 -31.31
N GLY A 501 12.85 -14.54 -31.61
CA GLY A 501 12.84 -15.74 -30.75
C GLY A 501 13.28 -15.48 -29.31
N ARG A 502 14.26 -14.58 -29.10
CA ARG A 502 14.71 -14.16 -27.76
C ARG A 502 13.67 -13.32 -27.01
N ALA A 503 12.89 -12.52 -27.74
CA ALA A 503 11.82 -11.70 -27.15
C ALA A 503 10.62 -12.57 -26.75
N ILE A 504 10.25 -13.54 -27.60
CA ILE A 504 9.20 -14.52 -27.31
C ILE A 504 9.60 -15.41 -26.13
N PHE A 505 10.84 -15.90 -26.10
CA PHE A 505 11.37 -16.64 -24.95
C PHE A 505 11.35 -15.80 -23.67
N GLY A 506 11.77 -14.54 -23.75
CA GLY A 506 11.71 -13.61 -22.61
C GLY A 506 10.29 -13.40 -22.09
N LEU A 507 9.32 -13.23 -23.00
CA LEU A 507 7.90 -13.11 -22.66
C LEU A 507 7.37 -14.37 -21.94
N TRP A 508 7.62 -15.55 -22.48
CA TRP A 508 7.18 -16.80 -21.85
C TRP A 508 7.91 -17.09 -20.54
N MET A 509 9.14 -16.62 -20.38
CA MET A 509 9.84 -16.69 -19.09
C MET A 509 9.18 -15.79 -18.05
N VAL A 510 8.78 -14.56 -18.41
CA VAL A 510 8.01 -13.67 -17.51
C VAL A 510 6.68 -14.30 -17.13
N ILE A 511 5.95 -14.88 -18.08
CA ILE A 511 4.65 -15.52 -17.83
C ILE A 511 4.82 -16.78 -16.97
N GLY A 512 5.85 -17.59 -17.25
CA GLY A 512 6.20 -18.73 -16.41
C GLY A 512 6.51 -18.31 -14.98
N VAL A 513 7.26 -17.22 -14.78
CA VAL A 513 7.52 -16.65 -13.45
C VAL A 513 6.19 -16.22 -12.80
N VAL A 514 5.32 -15.49 -13.50
CA VAL A 514 4.01 -15.07 -12.95
C VAL A 514 3.16 -16.29 -12.55
N VAL A 515 3.10 -17.33 -13.38
CA VAL A 515 2.36 -18.57 -13.08
C VAL A 515 2.96 -19.28 -11.87
N VAL A 516 4.29 -19.37 -11.77
CA VAL A 516 4.96 -19.95 -10.61
C VAL A 516 4.67 -19.13 -9.35
N LEU A 517 4.69 -17.81 -9.44
CA LEU A 517 4.35 -16.94 -8.31
C LEU A 517 2.90 -17.14 -7.86
N LEU A 518 1.94 -17.15 -8.79
CA LEU A 518 0.53 -17.45 -8.49
C LEU A 518 0.39 -18.83 -7.86
N GLY A 519 1.11 -19.84 -8.37
CA GLY A 519 1.16 -21.17 -7.77
C GLY A 519 1.68 -21.11 -6.33
N ILE A 520 2.78 -20.42 -6.07
CA ILE A 520 3.33 -20.24 -4.71
C ILE A 520 2.31 -19.57 -3.78
N PHE A 521 1.58 -18.56 -4.25
CA PHE A 521 0.53 -17.91 -3.46
C PHE A 521 -0.69 -18.80 -3.19
N ALA A 522 -0.98 -19.76 -4.08
CA ALA A 522 -2.06 -20.73 -3.92
C ALA A 522 -1.68 -21.93 -3.04
N ILE A 523 -0.40 -22.13 -2.72
CA ILE A 523 0.03 -23.23 -1.84
C ILE A 523 -0.50 -22.97 -0.43
N ASP A 524 -1.14 -23.99 0.14
CA ASP A 524 -1.48 -24.03 1.55
C ASP A 524 -0.24 -24.43 2.37
N PHE A 525 0.32 -23.44 3.09
CA PHE A 525 1.46 -23.64 3.99
C PHE A 525 1.02 -24.06 5.40
N GLY A 526 -0.27 -24.29 5.65
CA GLY A 526 -0.82 -24.59 6.98
C GLY A 526 -0.80 -23.39 7.92
N LEU A 527 -0.64 -22.18 7.38
CA LEU A 527 -0.65 -20.93 8.12
C LEU A 527 -2.07 -20.34 8.11
N SER A 528 -2.55 -19.87 9.27
CA SER A 528 -3.81 -19.14 9.34
C SER A 528 -3.76 -17.86 8.50
N TYR A 529 -4.82 -17.61 7.74
CA TYR A 529 -4.95 -16.39 6.94
C TYR A 529 -5.20 -15.19 7.86
N VAL A 530 -4.40 -14.13 7.72
CA VAL A 530 -4.56 -12.87 8.47
C VAL A 530 -4.95 -11.76 7.51
N GLU A 531 -6.15 -11.23 7.69
CA GLU A 531 -6.70 -10.18 6.84
C GLU A 531 -5.88 -8.88 6.93
N THR A 532 -5.68 -8.22 5.78
CA THR A 532 -4.98 -6.94 5.64
C THR A 532 -5.55 -5.78 6.47
N PRO A 533 -6.85 -5.69 6.81
CA PRO A 533 -7.37 -4.64 7.70
C PRO A 533 -6.90 -4.75 9.15
N LEU A 534 -6.40 -5.93 9.57
CA LEU A 534 -5.83 -6.13 10.90
C LEU A 534 -4.39 -5.63 10.98
N TRP A 535 -3.74 -5.39 9.85
CA TRP A 535 -2.38 -4.88 9.80
C TRP A 535 -2.37 -3.41 10.23
N GLY A 536 -1.37 -3.01 10.99
CA GLY A 536 -1.21 -1.61 11.36
C GLY A 536 0.14 -1.30 11.98
N GLY A 537 0.29 -0.06 12.45
CA GLY A 537 1.49 0.39 13.14
C GLY A 537 2.72 0.46 12.25
N LEU A 538 3.89 0.27 12.87
CA LEU A 538 5.18 0.30 12.18
C LEU A 538 5.27 -0.74 11.05
N LEU A 539 4.60 -1.89 11.20
CA LEU A 539 4.50 -2.90 10.14
C LEU A 539 3.95 -2.29 8.83
N VAL A 540 2.80 -1.61 8.88
CA VAL A 540 2.18 -1.05 7.68
C VAL A 540 3.03 0.10 7.12
N THR A 541 3.60 0.95 7.98
CA THR A 541 4.54 1.99 7.57
C THR A 541 5.70 1.40 6.75
N LEU A 542 6.32 0.32 7.21
CA LEU A 542 7.41 -0.35 6.50
C LEU A 542 6.95 -1.05 5.22
N VAL A 543 5.80 -1.74 5.25
CA VAL A 543 5.23 -2.39 4.06
C VAL A 543 5.00 -1.37 2.96
N VAL A 544 4.29 -0.27 3.24
CA VAL A 544 3.97 0.78 2.25
C VAL A 544 5.25 1.41 1.71
N ALA A 545 6.20 1.76 2.56
CA ALA A 545 7.46 2.37 2.13
C ALA A 545 8.27 1.43 1.23
N LEU A 546 8.45 0.16 1.64
CA LEU A 546 9.30 -0.79 0.92
C LEU A 546 8.66 -1.26 -0.38
N SER A 547 7.37 -1.59 -0.39
CA SER A 547 6.69 -1.99 -1.62
C SER A 547 6.54 -0.81 -2.58
N GLY A 548 6.23 0.38 -2.05
CA GLY A 548 6.16 1.61 -2.85
C GLY A 548 7.49 1.92 -3.53
N MET A 549 8.61 1.81 -2.79
CA MET A 549 9.95 2.00 -3.35
C MET A 549 10.35 0.89 -4.32
N GLY A 550 10.10 -0.38 -3.96
CA GLY A 550 10.43 -1.53 -4.77
C GLY A 550 9.70 -1.54 -6.12
N ALA A 551 8.44 -1.11 -6.14
CA ALA A 551 7.64 -1.01 -7.37
C ALA A 551 7.94 0.27 -8.17
N SER A 552 8.15 1.40 -7.50
CA SER A 552 8.39 2.69 -8.16
C SER A 552 9.77 2.78 -8.82
N MET A 553 10.80 2.11 -8.30
CA MET A 553 12.14 2.14 -8.89
C MET A 553 12.19 1.63 -10.35
N PRO A 554 11.72 0.40 -10.67
CA PRO A 554 11.68 -0.07 -12.05
C PRO A 554 10.74 0.77 -12.92
N LEU A 555 9.58 1.17 -12.39
CA LEU A 555 8.62 1.98 -13.14
C LEU A 555 9.17 3.38 -13.46
N GLY A 556 9.84 4.02 -12.50
CA GLY A 556 10.51 5.31 -12.67
C GLY A 556 11.65 5.26 -13.67
N ILE A 557 12.48 4.19 -13.65
CA ILE A 557 13.50 3.97 -14.68
C ILE A 557 12.84 3.84 -16.07
N ALA A 558 11.76 3.06 -16.18
CA ALA A 558 11.05 2.88 -17.44
C ALA A 558 10.47 4.20 -17.97
N LEU A 559 9.85 5.00 -17.11
CA LEU A 559 9.29 6.32 -17.44
C LEU A 559 10.38 7.33 -17.82
N ALA A 560 11.51 7.35 -17.11
CA ALA A 560 12.65 8.21 -17.43
C ALA A 560 13.25 7.90 -18.82
N LEU A 561 13.40 6.60 -19.13
CA LEU A 561 13.84 6.15 -20.46
C LEU A 561 12.77 6.44 -21.53
N GLY A 562 11.49 6.25 -21.20
CA GLY A 562 10.35 6.56 -22.06
C GLY A 562 10.31 8.03 -22.48
N ARG A 563 10.55 8.95 -21.53
CA ARG A 563 10.66 10.41 -21.77
C ARG A 563 11.80 10.77 -22.74
N ARG A 564 12.86 9.96 -22.81
CA ARG A 564 14.00 10.12 -23.75
C ARG A 564 13.83 9.37 -25.08
N SER A 565 12.73 8.64 -25.26
CA SER A 565 12.49 7.86 -26.47
C SER A 565 12.33 8.73 -27.70
N GLN A 566 12.73 8.21 -28.87
CA GLN A 566 12.47 8.83 -30.17
C GLN A 566 11.03 8.60 -30.64
N LEU A 567 10.35 7.59 -30.08
CA LEU A 567 8.96 7.30 -30.42
C LEU A 567 8.05 8.35 -29.76
N PRO A 568 7.34 9.19 -30.55
CA PRO A 568 6.61 10.34 -30.02
C PRO A 568 5.53 9.92 -29.01
N VAL A 569 4.79 8.84 -29.29
CA VAL A 569 3.72 8.34 -28.41
C VAL A 569 4.26 7.98 -27.02
N ILE A 570 5.35 7.21 -26.95
CA ILE A 570 5.96 6.79 -25.67
C ILE A 570 6.48 8.01 -24.91
N ARG A 571 7.14 8.93 -25.61
CA ARG A 571 7.66 10.16 -25.04
C ARG A 571 6.55 11.03 -24.45
N PHE A 572 5.50 11.32 -25.23
CA PHE A 572 4.38 12.15 -24.77
C PHE A 572 3.60 11.49 -23.64
N ALA A 573 3.33 10.17 -23.71
CA ALA A 573 2.67 9.46 -22.62
C ALA A 573 3.48 9.50 -21.32
N SER A 574 4.80 9.32 -21.41
CA SER A 574 5.69 9.40 -20.23
C SER A 574 5.73 10.82 -19.65
N ILE A 575 5.85 11.84 -20.51
CA ILE A 575 5.83 13.26 -20.08
C ILE A 575 4.49 13.59 -19.41
N ALA A 576 3.37 13.27 -20.06
CA ALA A 576 2.05 13.54 -19.53
C ALA A 576 1.84 12.89 -18.16
N PHE A 577 2.21 11.61 -18.01
CA PHE A 577 2.13 10.91 -16.73
C PHE A 577 3.00 11.58 -15.65
N ILE A 578 4.28 11.84 -15.94
CA ILE A 578 5.22 12.40 -14.96
C ILE A 578 4.77 13.79 -14.50
N GLU A 579 4.45 14.68 -15.44
CA GLU A 579 4.09 16.07 -15.12
C GLU A 579 2.71 16.13 -14.42
N PHE A 580 1.75 15.30 -14.84
CA PHE A 580 0.44 15.23 -14.17
C PHE A 580 0.56 14.73 -12.74
N VAL A 581 1.19 13.57 -12.53
CA VAL A 581 1.28 12.94 -11.20
C VAL A 581 2.05 13.82 -10.22
N ARG A 582 3.12 14.48 -10.66
CA ARG A 582 3.88 15.43 -9.82
C ARG A 582 3.12 16.71 -9.51
N GLY A 583 2.11 17.06 -10.33
CA GLY A 583 1.24 18.20 -10.09
C GLY A 583 0.07 17.93 -9.12
N VAL A 584 -0.21 16.66 -8.81
CA VAL A 584 -1.33 16.26 -7.93
C VAL A 584 -0.81 15.94 -6.52
N PRO A 585 -1.53 16.30 -5.44
CA PRO A 585 -1.16 15.86 -4.09
C PRO A 585 -1.36 14.35 -3.86
N LEU A 586 -0.45 13.69 -3.13
CA LEU A 586 -0.56 12.25 -2.81
C LEU A 586 -1.87 11.92 -2.07
N ILE A 587 -2.32 12.79 -1.16
CA ILE A 587 -3.62 12.66 -0.48
C ILE A 587 -4.79 12.50 -1.47
N THR A 588 -4.80 13.26 -2.57
CA THR A 588 -5.84 13.18 -3.59
C THR A 588 -5.79 11.85 -4.33
N VAL A 589 -4.58 11.34 -4.62
CA VAL A 589 -4.39 10.03 -5.25
C VAL A 589 -4.89 8.91 -4.33
N LEU A 590 -4.57 8.97 -3.04
CA LEU A 590 -5.04 8.00 -2.05
C LEU A 590 -6.56 8.03 -1.89
N PHE A 591 -7.14 9.23 -1.79
CA PHE A 591 -8.59 9.41 -1.72
C PHE A 591 -9.30 8.91 -2.98
N MET A 592 -8.76 9.22 -4.17
CA MET A 592 -9.29 8.75 -5.45
C MET A 592 -9.26 7.21 -5.52
N ALA A 593 -8.13 6.59 -5.16
CA ALA A 593 -7.98 5.13 -5.17
C ALA A 593 -8.88 4.45 -4.12
N SER A 594 -9.03 5.02 -2.93
CA SER A 594 -9.75 4.37 -1.84
C SER A 594 -11.26 4.64 -1.81
N VAL A 595 -11.67 5.86 -2.17
CA VAL A 595 -13.06 6.34 -1.97
C VAL A 595 -13.78 6.51 -3.30
N MET A 596 -13.15 7.13 -4.31
CA MET A 596 -13.83 7.40 -5.58
C MET A 596 -13.86 6.19 -6.51
N LEU A 597 -12.75 5.45 -6.65
CA LEU A 597 -12.68 4.28 -7.54
C LEU A 597 -13.78 3.25 -7.27
N PRO A 598 -14.11 2.87 -6.01
CA PRO A 598 -15.23 1.97 -5.72
C PRO A 598 -16.59 2.43 -6.24
N LEU A 599 -16.83 3.75 -6.37
CA LEU A 599 -18.10 4.27 -6.90
C LEU A 599 -18.30 3.96 -8.38
N PHE A 600 -17.21 3.68 -9.10
CA PHE A 600 -17.22 3.29 -10.51
C PHE A 600 -17.16 1.77 -10.71
N LEU A 601 -17.02 1.00 -9.62
CA LEU A 601 -16.99 -0.46 -9.68
C LEU A 601 -18.40 -1.04 -9.49
N PRO A 602 -18.72 -2.18 -10.14
CA PRO A 602 -19.99 -2.87 -9.93
C PRO A 602 -20.20 -3.26 -8.45
N PRO A 603 -21.46 -3.32 -7.98
CA PRO A 603 -21.78 -3.81 -6.64
C PRO A 603 -21.15 -5.19 -6.38
N GLY A 604 -20.46 -5.35 -5.25
CA GLY A 604 -19.79 -6.60 -4.86
C GLY A 604 -18.31 -6.70 -5.22
N VAL A 605 -17.77 -5.82 -6.10
CA VAL A 605 -16.33 -5.77 -6.40
C VAL A 605 -15.60 -4.89 -5.40
N ASN A 606 -15.10 -5.51 -4.32
CA ASN A 606 -14.33 -4.82 -3.30
C ASN A 606 -12.85 -5.16 -3.41
N PHE A 607 -12.03 -4.21 -3.84
CA PHE A 607 -10.58 -4.34 -3.75
C PHE A 607 -10.09 -3.96 -2.35
N ASP A 608 -9.12 -4.73 -1.86
CA ASP A 608 -8.45 -4.45 -0.60
C ASP A 608 -7.95 -2.98 -0.53
N LYS A 609 -8.15 -2.34 0.63
CA LYS A 609 -7.80 -0.93 0.83
C LYS A 609 -6.30 -0.72 0.76
N LEU A 610 -5.53 -1.62 1.39
CA LEU A 610 -4.07 -1.54 1.40
C LEU A 610 -3.53 -1.73 -0.02
N LEU A 611 -3.98 -2.73 -0.77
CA LEU A 611 -3.57 -2.94 -2.16
C LEU A 611 -3.77 -1.69 -3.04
N ARG A 612 -4.95 -1.05 -2.96
CA ARG A 612 -5.22 0.18 -3.71
C ARG A 612 -4.31 1.33 -3.30
N ALA A 613 -4.04 1.48 -2.01
CA ALA A 613 -3.08 2.45 -1.50
C ALA A 613 -1.66 2.17 -2.03
N LEU A 614 -1.20 0.91 -2.01
CA LEU A 614 0.12 0.51 -2.52
C LEU A 614 0.28 0.83 -4.01
N ILE A 615 -0.74 0.57 -4.83
CA ILE A 615 -0.73 0.91 -6.26
C ILE A 615 -0.65 2.43 -6.44
N GLY A 616 -1.49 3.20 -5.74
CA GLY A 616 -1.48 4.66 -5.80
C GLY A 616 -0.13 5.26 -5.41
N VAL A 617 0.43 4.79 -4.29
CA VAL A 617 1.76 5.19 -3.80
C VAL A 617 2.87 4.82 -4.79
N ALA A 618 2.85 3.60 -5.34
CA ALA A 618 3.86 3.14 -6.30
C ALA A 618 3.85 3.97 -7.60
N LEU A 619 2.66 4.29 -8.13
CA LEU A 619 2.51 5.13 -9.31
C LEU A 619 2.94 6.58 -9.03
N PHE A 620 2.57 7.11 -7.87
CA PHE A 620 2.96 8.45 -7.44
C PHE A 620 4.48 8.57 -7.32
N GLU A 621 5.10 7.69 -6.54
CA GLU A 621 6.55 7.71 -6.33
C GLU A 621 7.32 7.40 -7.62
N ALA A 622 6.77 6.61 -8.54
CA ALA A 622 7.41 6.35 -9.82
C ALA A 622 7.62 7.62 -10.67
N ALA A 623 6.72 8.60 -10.58
CA ALA A 623 6.88 9.88 -11.26
C ALA A 623 8.03 10.72 -10.67
N TYR A 624 8.18 10.73 -9.35
CA TYR A 624 9.31 11.38 -8.67
C TYR A 624 10.62 10.65 -8.95
N MET A 625 10.61 9.33 -8.89
CA MET A 625 11.75 8.48 -9.20
C MET A 625 12.20 8.63 -10.66
N ALA A 626 11.27 8.80 -11.60
CA ALA A 626 11.61 9.07 -13.01
C ALA A 626 12.44 10.35 -13.16
N GLU A 627 12.13 11.39 -12.39
CA GLU A 627 12.86 12.65 -12.42
C GLU A 627 14.22 12.57 -11.76
N VAL A 628 14.33 11.83 -10.66
CA VAL A 628 15.62 11.49 -10.03
C VAL A 628 16.51 10.76 -11.04
N VAL A 629 16.02 9.69 -11.67
CA VAL A 629 16.76 8.93 -12.68
C VAL A 629 17.10 9.79 -13.91
N ARG A 630 16.18 10.65 -14.35
CA ARG A 630 16.42 11.61 -15.45
C ARG A 630 17.59 12.55 -15.14
N GLY A 631 17.65 13.10 -13.93
CA GLY A 631 18.76 13.93 -13.47
C GLY A 631 20.11 13.18 -13.53
N GLY A 632 20.13 11.92 -13.10
CA GLY A 632 21.31 11.05 -13.22
C GLY A 632 21.73 10.79 -14.64
N LEU A 633 20.77 10.54 -15.54
CA LEU A 633 21.04 10.33 -16.96
C LEU A 633 21.57 11.59 -17.67
N GLN A 634 21.24 12.79 -17.17
CA GLN A 634 21.76 14.06 -17.69
C GLN A 634 23.17 14.38 -17.17
N ALA A 635 23.53 13.87 -16.00
CA ALA A 635 24.86 14.04 -15.43
C ALA A 635 25.95 13.20 -16.12
N ILE A 636 25.57 12.24 -16.98
CA ILE A 636 26.53 11.41 -17.72
C ILE A 636 27.15 12.21 -18.88
N PRO A 637 28.49 12.33 -18.95
CA PRO A 637 29.16 13.00 -20.07
C PRO A 637 28.82 12.38 -21.41
N THR A 638 28.66 13.20 -22.45
CA THR A 638 28.35 12.76 -23.82
C THR A 638 29.39 11.77 -24.37
N GLY A 639 30.66 11.91 -23.96
CA GLY A 639 31.74 10.99 -24.32
C GLY A 639 31.47 9.52 -23.98
N GLN A 640 30.73 9.21 -22.91
CA GLN A 640 30.32 7.83 -22.59
C GLN A 640 29.36 7.25 -23.66
N TYR A 641 28.46 8.09 -24.17
CA TYR A 641 27.54 7.71 -25.24
C TYR A 641 28.26 7.55 -26.58
N GLU A 642 29.26 8.39 -26.86
CA GLU A 642 30.09 8.30 -28.06
C GLU A 642 31.01 7.08 -28.04
N ALA A 643 31.70 6.83 -26.93
CA ALA A 643 32.56 5.66 -26.74
C ALA A 643 31.78 4.35 -26.90
N ALA A 644 30.59 4.25 -26.30
CA ALA A 644 29.75 3.07 -26.45
C ALA A 644 29.33 2.82 -27.92
N ARG A 645 29.03 3.89 -28.67
CA ARG A 645 28.73 3.81 -30.11
C ARG A 645 29.96 3.46 -30.94
N ALA A 646 31.14 3.97 -30.60
CA ALA A 646 32.40 3.70 -31.30
C ALA A 646 32.80 2.21 -31.20
N VAL A 647 32.52 1.55 -30.07
CA VAL A 647 32.74 0.10 -29.89
C VAL A 647 31.61 -0.75 -30.48
N GLY A 648 30.62 -0.13 -31.15
CA GLY A 648 29.54 -0.83 -31.85
C GLY A 648 28.41 -1.34 -30.94
N LEU A 649 28.29 -0.85 -29.70
CA LEU A 649 27.19 -1.24 -28.81
C LEU A 649 25.87 -0.62 -29.26
N LYS A 650 24.83 -1.46 -29.36
CA LYS A 650 23.45 -1.00 -29.60
C LYS A 650 22.93 -0.23 -28.39
N TYR A 651 21.94 0.64 -28.59
CA TYR A 651 21.34 1.47 -27.53
C TYR A 651 21.02 0.71 -26.23
N TRP A 652 20.38 -0.47 -26.33
CA TRP A 652 20.04 -1.26 -25.14
C TRP A 652 21.25 -1.91 -24.48
N GLN A 653 22.30 -2.22 -25.25
CA GLN A 653 23.56 -2.71 -24.71
C GLN A 653 24.30 -1.58 -24.00
N SER A 654 24.43 -0.40 -24.63
CA SER A 654 25.07 0.76 -24.02
C SER A 654 24.32 1.24 -22.78
N MET A 655 22.98 1.28 -22.82
CA MET A 655 22.14 1.66 -21.69
C MET A 655 22.33 0.70 -20.51
N ARG A 656 22.23 -0.62 -20.73
CA ARG A 656 22.30 -1.61 -19.65
C ARG A 656 23.71 -1.78 -19.06
N LEU A 657 24.74 -1.73 -19.91
CA LEU A 657 26.11 -2.09 -19.51
C LEU A 657 26.93 -0.88 -19.05
N ILE A 658 26.64 0.32 -19.56
CA ILE A 658 27.50 1.50 -19.36
C ILE A 658 26.73 2.64 -18.72
N ILE A 659 25.69 3.15 -19.38
CA ILE A 659 25.07 4.44 -19.03
C ILE A 659 24.20 4.34 -17.77
N LEU A 660 23.25 3.39 -17.72
CA LEU A 660 22.30 3.29 -16.62
C LEU A 660 22.98 2.95 -15.27
N PRO A 661 23.95 2.01 -15.20
CA PRO A 661 24.66 1.75 -13.95
C PRO A 661 25.39 3.00 -13.40
N GLN A 662 26.01 3.80 -14.28
CA GLN A 662 26.65 5.05 -13.89
C GLN A 662 25.64 6.10 -13.44
N ALA A 663 24.54 6.27 -14.18
CA ALA A 663 23.48 7.21 -13.84
C ALA A 663 22.84 6.88 -12.48
N LEU A 664 22.53 5.59 -12.24
CA LEU A 664 22.00 5.12 -10.97
C LEU A 664 22.98 5.34 -9.82
N LYS A 665 24.29 5.20 -10.05
CA LYS A 665 25.32 5.51 -9.05
C LYS A 665 25.30 7.01 -8.67
N ILE A 666 25.16 7.90 -9.64
CA ILE A 666 25.11 9.36 -9.40
C ILE A 666 23.89 9.75 -8.56
N VAL A 667 22.75 9.08 -8.76
CA VAL A 667 21.49 9.46 -8.10
C VAL A 667 21.20 8.71 -6.80
N ILE A 668 22.13 7.92 -6.27
CA ILE A 668 21.95 7.24 -4.97
C ILE A 668 21.47 8.20 -3.86
N PRO A 669 22.02 9.43 -3.70
CA PRO A 669 21.51 10.38 -2.71
C PRO A 669 20.05 10.77 -2.95
N GLY A 670 19.67 10.98 -4.22
CA GLY A 670 18.30 11.28 -4.63
C GLY A 670 17.34 10.12 -4.35
N ILE A 671 17.75 8.88 -4.63
CA ILE A 671 16.97 7.66 -4.35
C ILE A 671 16.70 7.53 -2.84
N VAL A 672 17.72 7.70 -1.99
CA VAL A 672 17.55 7.61 -0.53
C VAL A 672 16.68 8.76 -0.01
N ASN A 673 16.82 9.97 -0.55
CA ASN A 673 15.96 11.09 -0.19
C ASN A 673 14.49 10.85 -0.56
N SER A 674 14.23 10.30 -1.76
CA SER A 674 12.91 9.83 -2.18
C SER A 674 12.33 8.81 -1.19
N PHE A 675 13.12 7.81 -0.79
CA PHE A 675 12.68 6.81 0.18
C PHE A 675 12.38 7.40 1.57
N ILE A 676 13.18 8.37 2.04
CA ILE A 676 12.91 9.10 3.29
C ILE A 676 11.60 9.89 3.19
N SER A 677 11.33 10.54 2.07
CA SER A 677 10.06 11.24 1.83
C SER A 677 8.89 10.27 1.83
N LEU A 678 8.98 9.19 1.05
CA LEU A 678 7.96 8.15 0.99
C LEU A 678 7.67 7.55 2.37
N PHE A 679 8.70 7.27 3.16
CA PHE A 679 8.55 6.74 4.52
C PHE A 679 7.75 7.67 5.44
N LYS A 680 7.91 8.99 5.31
CA LYS A 680 7.08 9.96 6.05
C LYS A 680 5.68 10.05 5.46
N ASP A 681 5.57 10.04 4.14
CA ASP A 681 4.30 10.17 3.43
C ASP A 681 3.38 8.96 3.63
N THR A 682 3.89 7.82 4.12
CA THR A 682 3.04 6.69 4.50
C THR A 682 1.99 7.08 5.53
N SER A 683 2.22 8.10 6.37
CA SER A 683 1.21 8.53 7.35
C SER A 683 -0.05 9.11 6.71
N LEU A 684 0.00 9.48 5.42
CA LEU A 684 -1.19 9.92 4.69
C LEU A 684 -2.20 8.80 4.45
N VAL A 685 -1.82 7.52 4.58
CA VAL A 685 -2.76 6.39 4.47
C VAL A 685 -3.79 6.35 5.61
N LEU A 686 -3.54 7.07 6.71
CA LEU A 686 -4.53 7.27 7.78
C LEU A 686 -5.83 7.87 7.26
N ILE A 687 -5.76 8.72 6.25
CA ILE A 687 -6.90 9.45 5.69
C ILE A 687 -7.92 8.50 5.04
N ILE A 688 -7.45 7.36 4.56
CA ILE A 688 -8.29 6.30 3.97
C ILE A 688 -8.64 5.19 4.98
N GLY A 689 -8.35 5.42 6.26
CA GLY A 689 -8.67 4.52 7.36
C GLY A 689 -7.70 3.36 7.54
N ILE A 690 -6.47 3.46 7.01
CA ILE A 690 -5.40 2.50 7.25
C ILE A 690 -4.52 3.02 8.39
N PHE A 691 -4.40 2.25 9.47
CA PHE A 691 -3.69 2.67 10.68
C PHE A 691 -2.20 2.33 10.59
N ASP A 692 -1.41 3.19 9.96
CA ASP A 692 0.06 3.14 10.01
C ASP A 692 0.58 3.47 11.43
N LEU A 693 1.89 3.68 11.62
CA LEU A 693 2.45 4.03 12.93
C LEU A 693 1.76 5.26 13.55
N LEU A 694 1.57 6.33 12.78
CA LEU A 694 0.90 7.53 13.30
C LEU A 694 -0.59 7.24 13.56
N GLY A 695 -1.24 6.53 12.63
CA GLY A 695 -2.64 6.16 12.74
C GLY A 695 -2.96 5.33 13.98
N ILE A 696 -2.18 4.28 14.26
CA ILE A 696 -2.43 3.40 15.40
C ILE A 696 -2.17 4.09 16.75
N VAL A 697 -1.21 5.03 16.77
CA VAL A 697 -0.95 5.88 17.93
C VAL A 697 -2.18 6.77 18.18
N GLN A 698 -2.68 7.45 17.15
CA GLN A 698 -3.89 8.30 17.27
C GLN A 698 -5.13 7.49 17.67
N SER A 699 -5.32 6.27 17.13
CA SER A 699 -6.46 5.43 17.47
C SER A 699 -6.48 4.98 18.94
N ASN A 700 -5.32 4.98 19.60
CA ASN A 700 -5.20 4.62 21.01
C ASN A 700 -5.40 5.80 21.97
N PHE A 701 -5.60 7.02 21.46
CA PHE A 701 -5.89 8.18 22.32
C PHE A 701 -7.29 8.14 22.94
N THR A 702 -8.19 7.36 22.34
CA THR A 702 -9.56 7.16 22.80
C THR A 702 -9.74 5.91 23.66
N ASP A 703 -8.66 5.20 23.99
CA ASP A 703 -8.73 4.03 24.87
C ASP A 703 -9.13 4.47 26.29
N ALA A 704 -10.28 4.01 26.77
CA ALA A 704 -10.84 4.41 28.06
C ALA A 704 -9.88 4.18 29.25
N ASN A 705 -9.03 3.15 29.18
CA ASN A 705 -8.09 2.80 30.24
C ASN A 705 -6.89 3.75 30.29
N TRP A 706 -6.56 4.44 29.20
CA TRP A 706 -5.34 5.25 29.06
C TRP A 706 -5.58 6.70 28.58
N THR A 707 -6.84 7.08 28.37
CA THR A 707 -7.20 8.44 27.93
C THR A 707 -6.85 9.45 29.02
N SER A 708 -5.87 10.32 28.75
CA SER A 708 -5.44 11.42 29.62
C SER A 708 -5.06 12.66 28.78
N PRO A 709 -5.00 13.87 29.36
CA PRO A 709 -4.60 15.07 28.63
C PRO A 709 -3.17 15.01 28.04
N VAL A 710 -2.28 14.22 28.66
CA VAL A 710 -0.87 14.08 28.24
C VAL A 710 -0.65 12.92 27.25
N THR A 711 -1.61 12.00 27.12
CA THR A 711 -1.52 10.82 26.25
C THR A 711 -1.29 11.20 24.78
N PRO A 712 -2.04 12.14 24.16
CA PRO A 712 -1.81 12.50 22.76
C PRO A 712 -0.42 13.07 22.50
N ALA A 713 0.05 13.98 23.35
CA ALA A 713 1.38 14.57 23.23
C ALA A 713 2.48 13.51 23.38
N THR A 714 2.32 12.58 24.34
CA THR A 714 3.27 11.47 24.55
C THR A 714 3.32 10.55 23.33
N GLY A 715 2.16 10.17 22.79
CA GLY A 715 2.08 9.35 21.59
C GLY A 715 2.72 10.01 20.37
N TYR A 716 2.48 11.30 20.14
CA TYR A 716 3.12 12.03 19.04
C TYR A 716 4.64 12.11 19.19
N VAL A 717 5.14 12.34 20.41
CA VAL A 717 6.60 12.36 20.66
C VAL A 717 7.20 10.97 20.42
N PHE A 718 6.53 9.91 20.87
CA PHE A 718 6.95 8.54 20.56
C PHE A 718 7.03 8.29 19.04
N ALA A 719 5.95 8.58 18.31
CA ALA A 719 5.94 8.42 16.85
C ALA A 719 7.03 9.26 16.17
N ALA A 720 7.19 10.53 16.58
CA ALA A 720 8.22 11.42 16.04
C ALA A 720 9.64 10.90 16.29
N VAL A 721 9.93 10.33 17.46
CA VAL A 721 11.23 9.71 17.76
C VAL A 721 11.47 8.51 16.85
N ILE A 722 10.47 7.65 16.63
CA ILE A 722 10.60 6.51 15.71
C ILE A 722 10.86 7.00 14.28
N PHE A 723 10.04 7.91 13.76
CA PHE A 723 10.26 8.50 12.43
C PHE A 723 11.65 9.14 12.32
N TRP A 724 12.09 9.86 13.35
CA TRP A 724 13.42 10.47 13.39
C TRP A 724 14.55 9.44 13.38
N ILE A 725 14.48 8.36 14.18
CA ILE A 725 15.50 7.31 14.20
C ILE A 725 15.69 6.69 12.81
N PHE A 726 14.59 6.33 12.14
CA PHE A 726 14.64 5.75 10.80
C PHE A 726 15.15 6.76 9.77
N CYS A 727 14.59 7.98 9.72
CA CYS A 727 15.00 9.01 8.78
C CYS A 727 16.47 9.42 8.97
N PHE A 728 16.91 9.59 10.22
CA PHE A 728 18.29 9.90 10.56
C PHE A 728 19.22 8.76 10.15
N GLY A 729 18.89 7.51 10.47
CA GLY A 729 19.67 6.34 10.06
C GLY A 729 19.88 6.26 8.54
N MET A 730 18.80 6.42 7.77
CA MET A 730 18.84 6.44 6.31
C MET A 730 19.64 7.62 5.76
N SER A 731 19.46 8.82 6.30
CA SER A 731 20.19 10.03 5.91
C SER A 731 21.70 9.89 6.16
N ARG A 732 22.11 9.38 7.33
CA ARG A 732 23.52 9.12 7.67
C ARG A 732 24.14 8.08 6.75
N TYR A 733 23.39 7.02 6.43
CA TYR A 733 23.83 6.00 5.48
C TYR A 733 23.99 6.55 4.05
N SER A 734 23.09 7.44 3.61
CA SER A 734 23.20 8.13 2.33
C SER A 734 24.51 8.91 2.22
N ILE A 735 24.80 9.76 3.20
CA ILE A 735 26.04 10.58 3.26
C ILE A 735 27.28 9.69 3.30
N TYR A 736 27.23 8.58 4.05
CA TYR A 736 28.32 7.61 4.08
C TYR A 736 28.58 7.01 2.70
N THR A 737 27.51 6.62 2.00
CA THR A 737 27.59 5.99 0.68
C THR A 737 28.07 6.98 -0.38
N GLU A 738 27.58 8.21 -0.36
CA GLU A 738 28.01 9.31 -1.23
C GLU A 738 29.53 9.54 -1.13
N ARG A 739 30.06 9.76 0.09
CA ARG A 739 31.50 9.97 0.33
C ARG A 739 32.37 8.80 -0.13
N ARG A 740 31.83 7.59 -0.12
CA ARG A 740 32.55 6.39 -0.56
C ARG A 740 32.55 6.21 -2.08
N LEU A 741 31.46 6.63 -2.74
CA LEU A 741 31.28 6.49 -4.17
C LEU A 741 31.86 7.67 -4.96
N ASP A 742 32.08 8.80 -4.28
CA ASP A 742 32.86 9.92 -4.77
C ASP A 742 34.28 9.43 -5.12
N THR A 743 34.60 9.53 -6.41
CA THR A 743 35.86 9.02 -6.99
C THR A 743 36.77 10.17 -7.44
N GLY A 744 36.56 11.39 -6.91
CA GLY A 744 37.58 12.43 -6.94
C GLY A 744 37.50 13.41 -8.10
N TYR A 745 36.32 13.95 -8.41
CA TYR A 745 36.21 15.18 -9.20
C TYR A 745 35.63 16.30 -8.33
N ARG A 746 36.41 16.70 -7.32
CA ARG A 746 36.31 18.02 -6.72
C ARG A 746 37.33 18.89 -7.45
N ASN A 747 36.85 19.63 -8.45
CA ASN A 747 37.54 20.85 -8.87
C ASN A 747 37.33 21.92 -7.81
#